data_AF-A0A1G4QMH3-F1
#
_entry.id   AF-A0A1G4QMH3-F1
#
_cell.length_a   1.000
_cell.length_b   1.000
_cell.length_c   1.000
_cell.angle_alpha   90.00
_cell.angle_beta   90.00
_cell.angle_gamma   90.00
#
_symmetry.space_group_name_H-M   'P 1'
#
loop_
_entity.id
_entity.type
_entity.pdbx_description
1 polymer ?
#
loop_
_entity_poly.entity_id
_entity_poly.type
_entity_poly.pdbx_seq_one_letter_code
_entity_poly.pdbx_strand_id
1 'polypeptide(L)'
;MYSELIYTRCGEGIDILKGGTPIKNSGFKVYSCSREISEDGFADIQFLFAMAQSKESYSDPSFMDDAYLYYVPDIGAKCFLDFHPIPFDRNATGDYSHRPGNFINQIFLGSYHDFYPYELFGCESVWDAKKRGEAFYYENAPVPLMRRDHLERDSGYLGYQEIASFVADGRREALMSAVAFIISQYSLKPEERKYLVIRDADSRLIELWIAAIENAFSPRMASGLSFATRLDKFVNANKYTVNLNGQYQTQINLQNPNQKVRFRAMIVGVDERDKNNAAMVKPIPNAPYVVLDGKTKTLSVSMDISNPYYRYATSYDEGHKYLCREFMQMVDISSPSGGVLDLYNSFIGISRFRSSKSIRDLIPAITILGKYKLIRTSHLVKLYNDVKQGMPGLLKEDPVESFVVMNWLERISCIVGDNSIRDDFRESICRAYADNVYTSPGSGSTRALHDSVVKSSYVHDTAAYITSQKTVASYYNTLCSYRANDWIAFSELFVESKKILKDNSIGSVSIILQQSINSLYASGDMQSAAKVALLYNSVNPGQVLDILFSEASKSPDQNYASFLIRLICRISPDAIASSKNLENFYRHLQKYNMSDLFSVVLEVKADSLSRPQDMERFVDWILGCRELAGVSLASTVKTIDAKMVLSNKEFRSLAAKIQSCRPEGVICINSAHIFAIDVLDDRRRVNEWTTIFNSLVQQWFPSIKDESYADRLAKKVCSQGLPQEVFRIIMSAASQSPLYSAKIVNEAFRSIGSKQDSVIGEILEIAVQTNSKVLFDALVSACADIKQFDRGMIFISGTVRSEPARQYFAIVEREARSIHDQKKGPSLIGRLFTHRPTDDSGN
;
A
#
# COMPACT_ATOMS: atom_id res chain seq x y z
N MET A 1 25.59 29.63 -26.08
CA MET A 1 26.01 31.01 -26.39
C MET A 1 27.15 31.42 -25.48
N TYR A 2 28.18 32.04 -26.05
CA TYR A 2 29.45 32.38 -25.42
C TYR A 2 29.80 33.84 -25.70
N SER A 3 30.12 34.57 -24.64
CA SER A 3 30.62 35.94 -24.73
C SER A 3 32.15 35.93 -24.72
N GLU A 4 32.77 36.86 -25.43
CA GLU A 4 34.21 36.87 -25.67
C GLU A 4 34.86 38.13 -25.13
N LEU A 5 36.09 38.01 -24.63
CA LEU A 5 36.94 39.13 -24.21
C LEU A 5 38.37 38.90 -24.66
N ILE A 6 39.01 39.93 -25.20
CA ILE A 6 40.43 39.93 -25.57
C ILE A 6 41.17 40.97 -24.75
N TYR A 7 42.12 40.53 -23.94
CA TYR A 7 43.04 41.39 -23.19
C TYR A 7 44.44 41.22 -23.75
N THR A 8 45.04 42.32 -24.18
CA THR A 8 46.39 42.33 -24.71
C THR A 8 46.96 43.73 -24.63
N ARG A 9 48.17 43.90 -25.13
CA ARG A 9 48.79 45.21 -25.28
C ARG A 9 48.32 45.83 -26.59
N CYS A 10 47.72 47.02 -26.51
CA CYS A 10 47.12 47.69 -27.67
C CYS A 10 47.24 49.22 -27.59
N GLY A 11 47.01 49.88 -28.73
CA GLY A 11 47.00 51.34 -28.88
C GLY A 11 45.77 51.97 -28.24
N GLU A 12 44.58 51.50 -28.61
CA GLU A 12 43.27 51.83 -28.03
C GLU A 12 42.61 50.60 -27.40
N GLY A 13 41.78 50.79 -26.37
CA GLY A 13 41.07 49.69 -25.70
C GLY A 13 39.91 50.22 -24.85
N ILE A 14 39.34 49.37 -23.99
CA ILE A 14 38.13 49.67 -23.22
C ILE A 14 38.30 49.35 -21.73
N ASP A 15 37.64 50.15 -20.88
CA ASP A 15 37.55 49.94 -19.44
C ASP A 15 36.26 49.18 -19.09
N ILE A 16 36.35 47.87 -18.95
CA ILE A 16 35.19 47.03 -18.61
C ILE A 16 34.65 47.30 -17.19
N LEU A 17 35.45 47.87 -16.29
CA LEU A 17 35.00 48.27 -14.95
C LEU A 17 34.20 49.58 -14.96
N LYS A 18 34.27 50.34 -16.06
CA LYS A 18 33.53 51.59 -16.28
C LYS A 18 32.62 51.49 -17.51
N GLY A 19 31.93 50.35 -17.65
CA GLY A 19 30.91 50.17 -18.69
C GLY A 19 31.44 50.24 -20.13
N GLY A 20 32.72 49.92 -20.36
CA GLY A 20 33.33 49.92 -21.69
C GLY A 20 33.84 51.29 -22.17
N THR A 21 34.08 52.23 -21.25
CA THR A 21 34.61 53.57 -21.60
C THR A 21 35.98 53.44 -22.33
N PRO A 22 36.22 54.14 -23.45
CA PRO A 22 37.45 53.99 -24.22
C PRO A 22 38.70 54.53 -23.49
N ILE A 23 39.81 53.81 -23.64
CA ILE A 23 41.14 54.11 -23.11
C ILE A 23 42.11 54.32 -24.28
N LYS A 24 42.60 55.55 -24.46
CA LYS A 24 43.39 55.96 -25.65
C LYS A 24 44.92 55.85 -25.51
N ASN A 25 45.46 55.56 -24.32
CA ASN A 25 46.91 55.43 -24.11
C ASN A 25 47.40 53.99 -24.35
N SER A 26 48.59 53.83 -24.91
CA SER A 26 49.16 52.50 -25.18
C SER A 26 49.46 51.73 -23.89
N GLY A 27 49.14 50.43 -23.86
CA GLY A 27 49.37 49.59 -22.70
C GLY A 27 48.55 48.31 -22.73
N PHE A 28 48.66 47.51 -21.67
CA PHE A 28 47.79 46.36 -21.48
C PHE A 28 46.40 46.81 -21.05
N LYS A 29 45.38 46.33 -21.75
CA LYS A 29 43.97 46.63 -21.50
C LYS A 29 43.09 45.62 -22.23
N VAL A 30 41.79 45.67 -21.94
CA VAL A 30 40.82 44.94 -22.75
C VAL A 30 40.78 45.63 -24.11
N TYR A 31 41.18 44.92 -25.17
CA TYR A 31 41.08 45.42 -26.53
C TYR A 31 39.61 45.44 -26.92
N SER A 32 38.93 44.30 -26.85
CA SER A 32 37.50 44.21 -27.15
C SER A 32 36.79 43.16 -26.31
N CYS A 33 35.48 43.32 -26.12
CA CYS A 33 34.62 42.36 -25.47
C CYS A 33 33.21 42.36 -26.05
N SER A 34 32.44 41.29 -25.79
CA SER A 34 31.01 41.24 -26.04
C SER A 34 30.26 42.18 -25.08
N ARG A 35 29.14 42.76 -25.52
CA ARG A 35 28.39 43.77 -24.75
C ARG A 35 27.79 43.20 -23.47
N GLU A 36 27.36 41.94 -23.53
CA GLU A 36 26.67 41.19 -22.48
C GLU A 36 27.54 40.99 -21.23
N ILE A 37 28.87 41.10 -21.35
CA ILE A 37 29.80 40.97 -20.20
C ILE A 37 29.55 42.04 -19.13
N SER A 38 29.01 43.19 -19.55
CA SER A 38 28.67 44.30 -18.66
C SER A 38 27.25 44.24 -18.07
N GLU A 39 26.47 43.21 -18.39
CA GLU A 39 25.11 43.02 -17.85
C GLU A 39 25.16 42.54 -16.40
N ASP A 40 24.29 43.11 -15.56
CA ASP A 40 24.21 42.76 -14.14
C ASP A 40 23.96 41.26 -13.92
N GLY A 41 24.81 40.62 -13.11
CA GLY A 41 24.70 39.20 -12.75
C GLY A 41 25.26 38.22 -13.79
N PHE A 42 25.72 38.69 -14.96
CA PHE A 42 26.30 37.83 -15.99
C PHE A 42 27.65 37.22 -15.56
N ALA A 43 28.53 38.03 -15.00
CA ALA A 43 29.84 37.63 -14.48
C ALA A 43 30.30 38.56 -13.35
N ASP A 44 31.19 38.08 -12.49
CA ASP A 44 31.91 38.96 -11.57
C ASP A 44 32.98 39.75 -12.36
N ILE A 45 32.64 40.98 -12.77
CA ILE A 45 33.49 41.81 -13.65
C ILE A 45 34.85 42.12 -13.01
N GLN A 46 34.90 42.32 -11.68
CA GLN A 46 36.16 42.58 -10.98
C GLN A 46 37.08 41.35 -11.04
N PHE A 47 36.51 40.16 -10.81
CA PHE A 47 37.26 38.92 -10.94
C PHE A 47 37.68 38.66 -12.38
N LEU A 48 36.77 38.82 -13.35
CA LEU A 48 37.05 38.65 -14.78
C LEU A 48 38.19 39.56 -15.23
N PHE A 49 38.20 40.82 -14.79
CA PHE A 49 39.29 41.73 -15.10
C PHE A 49 40.61 41.27 -14.46
N ALA A 50 40.61 40.88 -13.18
CA ALA A 50 41.81 40.36 -12.52
C ALA A 50 42.37 39.10 -13.19
N MET A 51 41.49 38.25 -13.73
CA MET A 51 41.83 37.06 -14.51
C MET A 51 42.40 37.44 -15.89
N ALA A 52 41.76 38.39 -16.59
CA ALA A 52 42.27 38.87 -17.87
C ALA A 52 43.67 39.47 -17.76
N GLN A 53 44.02 40.03 -16.61
CA GLN A 53 45.37 40.56 -16.32
C GLN A 53 46.40 39.48 -15.94
N SER A 54 45.99 38.22 -15.73
CA SER A 54 46.92 37.18 -15.29
C SER A 54 47.97 36.90 -16.36
N LYS A 55 49.22 36.83 -15.91
CA LYS A 55 50.38 36.50 -16.73
C LYS A 55 50.93 35.16 -16.26
N GLU A 56 51.06 34.22 -17.17
CA GLU A 56 51.67 32.93 -16.88
C GLU A 56 53.19 32.96 -17.10
N SER A 57 53.90 31.98 -16.54
CA SER A 57 55.34 31.85 -16.69
C SER A 57 55.69 31.37 -18.10
N TYR A 58 56.60 32.08 -18.79
CA TYR A 58 57.15 31.69 -20.09
C TYR A 58 58.56 32.25 -20.23
N SER A 59 59.37 31.61 -21.07
CA SER A 59 60.72 32.06 -21.40
C SER A 59 61.02 31.84 -22.87
N ASP A 60 61.27 32.92 -23.58
CA ASP A 60 61.63 32.89 -24.99
C ASP A 60 63.08 32.36 -25.17
N PRO A 61 63.37 31.39 -26.07
CA PRO A 61 62.43 30.62 -26.91
C PRO A 61 62.07 29.23 -26.36
N SER A 62 62.62 28.82 -25.21
CA SER A 62 62.55 27.42 -24.75
C SER A 62 61.18 27.00 -24.15
N PHE A 63 60.31 27.97 -23.84
CA PHE A 63 59.06 27.74 -23.12
C PHE A 63 58.02 28.81 -23.50
N MET A 64 57.44 28.68 -24.70
CA MET A 64 56.50 29.63 -25.31
C MET A 64 55.16 28.97 -25.68
N ASP A 65 54.77 27.94 -24.95
CA ASP A 65 53.51 27.23 -25.17
C ASP A 65 52.32 28.01 -24.59
N ASP A 66 51.15 27.81 -25.20
CA ASP A 66 49.87 28.33 -24.70
C ASP A 66 49.58 27.79 -23.30
N ALA A 67 48.85 28.55 -22.49
CA ALA A 67 48.34 28.08 -21.20
C ALA A 67 46.86 28.36 -21.06
N TYR A 68 46.15 27.38 -20.51
CA TYR A 68 44.73 27.41 -20.39
C TYR A 68 44.32 27.51 -18.93
N LEU A 69 43.37 28.39 -18.64
CA LEU A 69 42.81 28.54 -17.30
C LEU A 69 41.29 28.51 -17.40
N TYR A 70 40.71 27.40 -16.93
CA TYR A 70 39.28 27.18 -16.86
C TYR A 70 38.80 27.36 -15.41
N TYR A 71 37.91 28.32 -15.23
CA TYR A 71 37.45 28.78 -13.93
C TYR A 71 35.93 28.67 -13.79
N VAL A 72 35.51 28.22 -12.61
CA VAL A 72 34.11 28.06 -12.24
C VAL A 72 33.83 28.96 -11.02
N PRO A 73 33.20 30.14 -11.22
CA PRO A 73 32.90 31.03 -10.11
C PRO A 73 31.78 30.53 -9.20
N ASP A 74 31.74 31.08 -7.99
CA ASP A 74 30.60 30.96 -7.07
C ASP A 74 29.35 31.65 -7.66
N ILE A 75 29.53 32.71 -8.47
CA ILE A 75 28.46 33.48 -9.13
C ILE A 75 28.79 33.82 -10.60
N GLY A 76 27.78 33.79 -11.47
CA GLY A 76 27.92 34.15 -12.88
C GLY A 76 28.40 33.02 -13.79
N ALA A 77 28.79 33.37 -15.01
CA ALA A 77 29.19 32.42 -16.05
C ALA A 77 30.60 31.84 -15.85
N LYS A 78 30.82 30.59 -16.30
CA LYS A 78 32.13 29.94 -16.28
C LYS A 78 33.04 30.58 -17.31
N CYS A 79 34.32 30.71 -16.98
CA CYS A 79 35.28 31.46 -17.77
C CYS A 79 36.38 30.52 -18.26
N PHE A 80 36.74 30.62 -19.53
CA PHE A 80 37.85 29.87 -20.10
C PHE A 80 38.81 30.81 -20.80
N LEU A 81 40.03 30.89 -20.30
CA LEU A 81 41.09 31.75 -20.79
C LEU A 81 42.15 30.93 -21.51
N ASP A 82 42.55 31.41 -22.70
CA ASP A 82 43.76 31.02 -23.41
C ASP A 82 44.79 32.16 -23.29
N PHE A 83 45.91 31.85 -22.64
CA PHE A 83 47.09 32.69 -22.52
C PHE A 83 48.07 32.29 -23.63
N HIS A 84 48.28 33.22 -24.57
CA HIS A 84 49.23 33.07 -25.66
C HIS A 84 50.43 34.02 -25.47
N PRO A 85 51.65 33.52 -25.18
CA PRO A 85 52.83 34.35 -25.11
C PRO A 85 53.28 34.78 -26.51
N ILE A 86 53.58 36.07 -26.70
CA ILE A 86 54.09 36.57 -27.99
C ILE A 86 55.63 36.56 -27.97
N PRO A 87 56.30 35.86 -28.90
CA PRO A 87 57.75 35.89 -29.04
C PRO A 87 58.28 37.30 -29.28
N PHE A 88 59.43 37.60 -28.71
CA PHE A 88 60.04 38.92 -28.92
C PHE A 88 60.76 38.95 -30.27
N ASP A 89 60.18 39.65 -31.25
CA ASP A 89 60.83 39.90 -32.53
C ASP A 89 61.67 41.18 -32.50
N ARG A 90 62.99 41.03 -32.55
CA ARG A 90 63.94 42.16 -32.60
C ARG A 90 63.93 42.90 -33.94
N ASN A 91 63.44 42.27 -34.99
CA ASN A 91 63.44 42.80 -36.36
C ASN A 91 62.13 43.49 -36.74
N ALA A 92 61.11 43.43 -35.88
CA ALA A 92 59.86 44.13 -36.11
C ALA A 92 60.10 45.66 -36.18
N THR A 93 59.30 46.36 -36.99
CA THR A 93 59.39 47.83 -37.18
C THR A 93 58.07 48.48 -36.76
N GLY A 94 58.12 49.62 -36.06
CA GLY A 94 56.94 50.33 -35.54
C GLY A 94 56.96 50.53 -34.02
N ASP A 95 56.02 51.31 -33.47
CA ASP A 95 55.99 51.66 -32.03
C ASP A 95 55.80 50.43 -31.09
N TYR A 96 55.36 49.30 -31.64
CA TYR A 96 55.12 48.04 -30.94
C TYR A 96 56.37 47.12 -30.88
N SER A 97 57.39 47.33 -31.71
CA SER A 97 58.38 46.29 -32.04
C SER A 97 59.56 46.10 -31.07
N HIS A 98 59.60 46.82 -29.95
CA HIS A 98 60.80 46.86 -29.09
C HIS A 98 60.56 46.38 -27.65
N ARG A 99 59.43 45.74 -27.36
CA ARG A 99 59.03 45.48 -25.96
C ARG A 99 58.97 43.98 -25.66
N PRO A 100 59.87 43.46 -24.80
CA PRO A 100 59.80 42.07 -24.39
C PRO A 100 58.61 41.85 -23.44
N GLY A 101 58.11 40.61 -23.43
CA GLY A 101 57.14 40.16 -22.43
C GLY A 101 55.67 40.45 -22.77
N ASN A 102 55.30 40.38 -24.05
CA ASN A 102 53.93 40.57 -24.51
C ASN A 102 53.13 39.25 -24.54
N PHE A 103 51.80 39.34 -24.46
CA PHE A 103 50.88 38.20 -24.48
C PHE A 103 49.46 38.61 -24.88
N ILE A 104 48.66 37.62 -25.26
CA ILE A 104 47.22 37.76 -25.54
C ILE A 104 46.48 36.82 -24.61
N ASN A 105 45.50 37.35 -23.90
CA ASN A 105 44.50 36.58 -23.17
C ASN A 105 43.18 36.66 -23.92
N GLN A 106 42.73 35.55 -24.50
CA GLN A 106 41.39 35.41 -25.07
C GLN A 106 40.52 34.64 -24.09
N ILE A 107 39.34 35.16 -23.76
CA ILE A 107 38.46 34.59 -22.73
C ILE A 107 37.07 34.36 -23.30
N PHE A 108 36.51 33.18 -23.05
CA PHE A 108 35.11 32.85 -23.32
C PHE A 108 34.31 32.60 -22.04
N LEU A 109 33.14 33.24 -21.94
CA LEU A 109 32.19 33.08 -20.84
C LEU A 109 30.94 32.31 -21.29
N GLY A 110 30.60 31.21 -20.61
CA GLY A 110 29.46 30.35 -20.97
C GLY A 110 29.23 29.15 -20.04
N SER A 111 28.37 28.21 -20.44
CA SER A 111 27.97 27.06 -19.61
C SER A 111 28.83 25.81 -19.79
N TYR A 112 29.44 25.61 -20.96
CA TYR A 112 30.29 24.44 -21.31
C TYR A 112 29.64 23.08 -21.01
N HIS A 113 28.31 23.00 -20.99
CA HIS A 113 27.63 21.76 -20.60
C HIS A 113 27.64 20.68 -21.68
N ASP A 114 27.84 21.04 -22.95
CA ASP A 114 27.60 20.15 -24.09
C ASP A 114 28.88 19.47 -24.64
N PHE A 115 30.05 19.92 -24.22
CA PHE A 115 31.35 19.39 -24.62
C PHE A 115 32.36 19.54 -23.48
N TYR A 116 33.44 18.76 -23.52
CA TYR A 116 34.47 18.85 -22.48
C TYR A 116 35.35 20.09 -22.71
N PRO A 117 35.65 20.89 -21.68
CA PRO A 117 36.54 22.05 -21.83
C PRO A 117 37.87 21.71 -22.52
N TYR A 118 38.50 20.56 -22.24
CA TYR A 118 39.76 20.18 -22.91
C TYR A 118 39.65 20.10 -24.46
N GLU A 119 38.44 19.90 -25.01
CA GLU A 119 38.24 19.82 -26.47
C GLU A 119 38.55 21.12 -27.19
N LEU A 120 38.65 22.23 -26.46
CA LEU A 120 39.07 23.51 -27.03
C LEU A 120 40.59 23.69 -27.04
N PHE A 121 41.40 22.83 -26.42
CA PHE A 121 42.85 23.01 -26.41
C PHE A 121 43.42 23.02 -27.83
N GLY A 122 44.06 24.15 -28.19
CA GLY A 122 44.61 24.41 -29.51
C GLY A 122 43.59 24.51 -30.64
N CYS A 123 42.29 24.63 -30.33
CA CYS A 123 41.27 24.83 -31.36
C CYS A 123 41.46 26.19 -32.04
N GLU A 124 42.03 26.15 -33.23
CA GLU A 124 42.47 27.31 -34.00
C GLU A 124 41.35 28.22 -34.52
N SER A 125 40.12 27.71 -34.63
CA SER A 125 38.94 28.50 -35.02
C SER A 125 38.28 29.19 -33.82
N VAL A 126 38.49 28.66 -32.62
CA VAL A 126 38.03 29.27 -31.36
C VAL A 126 39.04 30.28 -30.86
N TRP A 127 40.31 29.89 -30.77
CA TRP A 127 41.42 30.74 -30.29
C TRP A 127 42.08 31.50 -31.45
N ASP A 128 41.32 32.39 -32.08
CA ASP A 128 41.74 33.13 -33.28
C ASP A 128 42.46 34.44 -32.96
N ALA A 129 42.41 34.93 -31.72
CA ALA A 129 43.04 36.19 -31.34
C ALA A 129 44.55 36.19 -31.58
N LYS A 130 45.22 35.05 -31.35
CA LYS A 130 46.66 34.88 -31.61
C LYS A 130 47.06 35.00 -33.07
N LYS A 131 46.15 34.70 -34.01
CA LYS A 131 46.42 34.75 -35.46
C LYS A 131 46.56 36.17 -36.01
N ARG A 132 46.03 37.17 -35.29
CA ARG A 132 46.02 38.57 -35.73
C ARG A 132 47.39 39.26 -35.54
N GLY A 133 48.25 38.72 -34.68
CA GLY A 133 49.56 39.27 -34.36
C GLY A 133 49.51 40.58 -33.54
N GLU A 134 50.65 40.99 -32.98
CA GLU A 134 50.74 42.18 -32.11
C GLU A 134 50.41 43.49 -32.87
N ALA A 135 50.91 43.64 -34.09
CA ALA A 135 50.75 44.86 -34.89
C ALA A 135 49.28 45.24 -35.07
N PHE A 136 48.42 44.25 -35.33
CA PHE A 136 46.98 44.44 -35.51
C PHE A 136 46.34 45.20 -34.34
N TYR A 137 46.67 44.84 -33.10
CA TYR A 137 46.08 45.42 -31.90
C TYR A 137 46.58 46.85 -31.61
N TYR A 138 47.67 47.28 -32.21
CA TYR A 138 48.16 48.66 -32.12
C TYR A 138 47.61 49.56 -33.22
N GLU A 139 47.49 49.03 -34.44
CA GLU A 139 47.12 49.80 -35.63
C GLU A 139 45.61 49.99 -35.78
N ASN A 140 44.81 49.08 -35.20
CA ASN A 140 43.36 49.07 -35.39
C ASN A 140 42.62 49.49 -34.12
N ALA A 141 41.54 50.24 -34.31
CA ALA A 141 40.62 50.60 -33.24
C ALA A 141 39.79 49.38 -32.79
N PRO A 142 39.48 49.24 -31.49
CA PRO A 142 38.73 48.11 -30.98
C PRO A 142 37.27 48.09 -31.49
N VAL A 143 36.84 46.92 -31.98
CA VAL A 143 35.47 46.68 -32.46
C VAL A 143 34.76 45.69 -31.53
N PRO A 144 33.55 45.99 -31.01
CA PRO A 144 32.80 45.09 -30.12
C PRO A 144 32.65 43.68 -30.70
N LEU A 145 32.88 42.65 -29.88
CA LEU A 145 32.78 41.25 -30.30
C LEU A 145 31.32 40.79 -30.27
N MET A 146 30.88 40.06 -31.29
CA MET A 146 29.57 39.41 -31.27
C MET A 146 29.59 38.18 -30.38
N ARG A 147 28.48 37.91 -29.70
CA ARG A 147 28.28 36.67 -28.97
C ARG A 147 28.26 35.49 -29.95
N ARG A 148 28.94 34.40 -29.62
CA ARG A 148 28.96 33.18 -30.43
C ARG A 148 27.87 32.23 -29.95
N ASP A 149 27.00 31.75 -30.83
CA ASP A 149 25.94 30.81 -30.43
C ASP A 149 26.52 29.49 -29.91
N HIS A 150 27.56 29.02 -30.60
CA HIS A 150 28.33 27.83 -30.30
C HIS A 150 29.83 28.11 -30.52
N LEU A 151 30.69 27.43 -29.78
CA LEU A 151 32.10 27.29 -30.13
C LEU A 151 32.17 26.10 -31.10
N GLU A 152 32.86 26.23 -32.23
CA GLU A 152 32.80 25.27 -33.35
C GLU A 152 33.16 23.82 -32.97
N ARG A 153 32.69 22.85 -33.77
CA ARG A 153 32.82 21.40 -33.53
C ARG A 153 34.17 20.80 -33.96
N ASP A 154 35.09 21.60 -34.49
CA ASP A 154 36.41 21.12 -34.81
C ASP A 154 37.15 20.92 -33.49
N SER A 155 37.23 19.65 -33.06
CA SER A 155 37.98 19.27 -31.88
C SER A 155 39.38 19.85 -31.98
N GLY A 156 39.86 20.42 -30.87
CA GLY A 156 41.26 20.78 -30.71
C GLY A 156 42.19 19.61 -31.00
N TYR A 157 43.50 19.80 -30.86
CA TYR A 157 44.46 18.79 -31.31
C TYR A 157 44.43 17.47 -30.50
N LEU A 158 43.67 17.42 -29.39
CA LEU A 158 43.53 16.24 -28.54
C LEU A 158 42.45 15.28 -29.02
N GLY A 159 42.87 14.13 -29.54
CA GLY A 159 41.97 13.04 -29.94
C GLY A 159 41.67 12.06 -28.80
N TYR A 160 40.48 11.46 -28.81
CA TYR A 160 40.11 10.40 -27.84
C TYR A 160 41.09 9.20 -27.86
N GLN A 161 41.57 8.81 -29.05
CA GLN A 161 42.54 7.72 -29.20
C GLN A 161 43.90 8.06 -28.58
N GLU A 162 44.34 9.31 -28.70
CA GLU A 162 45.60 9.76 -28.11
C GLU A 162 45.55 9.72 -26.59
N ILE A 163 44.44 10.18 -26.01
CA ILE A 163 44.18 10.09 -24.56
C ILE A 163 44.17 8.61 -24.12
N ALA A 164 43.51 7.74 -24.89
CA ALA A 164 43.48 6.31 -24.61
C ALA A 164 44.90 5.69 -24.60
N SER A 165 45.74 6.01 -25.59
CA SER A 165 47.13 5.56 -25.65
C SER A 165 47.95 6.07 -24.48
N PHE A 166 47.75 7.33 -24.09
CA PHE A 166 48.41 7.94 -22.93
C PHE A 166 48.07 7.23 -21.61
N VAL A 167 46.79 6.89 -21.41
CA VAL A 167 46.33 6.16 -20.22
C VAL A 167 46.82 4.71 -20.21
N ALA A 168 46.85 4.07 -21.38
CA ALA A 168 47.32 2.70 -21.55
C ALA A 168 48.83 2.53 -21.27
N ASP A 169 49.62 3.61 -21.34
CA ASP A 169 51.04 3.63 -20.94
C ASP A 169 51.19 3.64 -19.40
N GLY A 170 50.59 2.66 -18.71
CA GLY A 170 50.76 2.43 -17.27
C GLY A 170 50.20 3.53 -16.35
N ARG A 171 49.42 4.48 -16.87
CA ARG A 171 48.88 5.62 -16.10
C ARG A 171 47.51 5.37 -15.47
N ARG A 172 46.86 4.26 -15.83
CA ARG A 172 45.48 3.95 -15.45
C ARG A 172 45.22 3.96 -13.94
N GLU A 173 46.08 3.35 -13.13
CA GLU A 173 45.89 3.28 -11.67
C GLU A 173 46.01 4.66 -11.00
N ALA A 174 46.96 5.48 -11.47
CA ALA A 174 47.11 6.85 -11.02
C ALA A 174 45.92 7.72 -11.44
N LEU A 175 45.40 7.51 -12.65
CA LEU A 175 44.18 8.16 -13.13
C LEU A 175 42.97 7.79 -12.26
N MET A 176 42.78 6.50 -11.97
CA MET A 176 41.71 6.04 -11.07
C MET A 176 41.79 6.73 -9.70
N SER A 177 43.00 6.82 -9.15
CA SER A 177 43.25 7.48 -7.87
C SER A 177 42.97 8.99 -7.94
N ALA A 178 43.38 9.66 -9.03
CA ALA A 178 43.10 11.08 -9.26
C ALA A 178 41.59 11.34 -9.38
N VAL A 179 40.85 10.51 -10.11
CA VAL A 179 39.39 10.61 -10.26
C VAL A 179 38.70 10.41 -8.91
N ALA A 180 39.09 9.38 -8.14
CA ALA A 180 38.59 9.16 -6.79
C ALA A 180 38.88 10.35 -5.87
N PHE A 181 40.08 10.94 -5.97
CA PHE A 181 40.45 12.14 -5.23
C PHE A 181 39.52 13.30 -5.59
N ILE A 182 39.35 13.63 -6.87
CA ILE A 182 38.46 14.72 -7.31
C ILE A 182 37.04 14.53 -6.77
N ILE A 183 36.45 13.33 -6.91
CA ILE A 183 35.10 13.03 -6.39
C ILE A 183 35.02 13.25 -4.87
N SER A 184 36.04 12.83 -4.12
CA SER A 184 36.09 13.05 -2.67
C SER A 184 36.13 14.53 -2.32
N GLN A 185 36.89 15.34 -3.07
CA GLN A 185 37.02 16.78 -2.81
C GLN A 185 35.75 17.55 -3.15
N TYR A 186 35.06 17.20 -4.23
CA TYR A 186 33.78 17.84 -4.59
C TYR A 186 32.61 17.43 -3.69
N SER A 187 32.79 16.38 -2.88
CA SER A 187 31.85 16.00 -1.82
C SER A 187 32.05 16.84 -0.53
N LEU A 188 33.16 17.60 -0.44
CA LEU A 188 33.44 18.53 0.66
C LEU A 188 32.98 19.96 0.33
N LYS A 189 32.81 20.77 1.38
CA LYS A 189 32.59 22.22 1.24
C LYS A 189 33.80 22.89 0.59
N PRO A 190 33.62 23.95 -0.23
CA PRO A 190 34.72 24.60 -0.96
C PRO A 190 35.93 24.98 -0.10
N GLU A 191 35.73 25.39 1.15
CA GLU A 191 36.78 25.80 2.09
C GLU A 191 37.64 24.64 2.61
N GLU A 192 37.10 23.41 2.57
CA GLU A 192 37.74 22.20 3.10
C GLU A 192 38.47 21.40 2.02
N ARG A 193 38.34 21.82 0.75
CA ARG A 193 38.89 21.09 -0.39
C ARG A 193 40.41 21.21 -0.44
N LYS A 194 41.04 20.19 -1.00
CA LYS A 194 42.40 20.23 -1.55
C LYS A 194 42.34 20.18 -3.07
N TYR A 195 43.32 20.77 -3.74
CA TYR A 195 43.42 20.73 -5.21
C TYR A 195 44.48 19.71 -5.67
N LEU A 196 44.38 19.25 -6.91
CA LEU A 196 45.33 18.35 -7.54
C LEU A 196 46.43 19.16 -8.24
N VAL A 197 47.70 18.80 -8.02
CA VAL A 197 48.84 19.35 -8.76
C VAL A 197 49.40 18.25 -9.65
N ILE A 198 49.44 18.49 -10.95
CA ILE A 198 50.00 17.57 -11.95
C ILE A 198 51.38 18.09 -12.32
N ARG A 199 52.41 17.29 -12.07
CA ARG A 199 53.77 17.59 -12.53
C ARG A 199 54.15 16.64 -13.65
N ASP A 200 54.52 17.19 -14.80
CA ASP A 200 54.97 16.40 -15.94
C ASP A 200 56.01 17.15 -16.79
N ALA A 201 56.62 16.46 -17.75
CA ALA A 201 57.77 16.94 -18.52
C ALA A 201 57.47 18.13 -19.43
N ASP A 202 56.24 18.22 -19.95
CA ASP A 202 55.79 19.29 -20.84
C ASP A 202 54.28 19.59 -20.66
N SER A 203 53.84 20.70 -21.25
CA SER A 203 52.47 21.21 -21.15
C SER A 203 51.47 20.29 -21.86
N ARG A 204 51.90 19.56 -22.90
CA ARG A 204 51.07 18.63 -23.67
C ARG A 204 50.66 17.42 -22.82
N LEU A 205 51.57 16.87 -22.03
CA LEU A 205 51.28 15.75 -21.11
C LEU A 205 50.34 16.17 -19.98
N ILE A 206 50.47 17.40 -19.48
CA ILE A 206 49.57 17.97 -18.48
C ILE A 206 48.14 18.09 -19.04
N GLU A 207 48.00 18.58 -20.28
CA GLU A 207 46.71 18.64 -20.97
C GLU A 207 46.10 17.25 -21.18
N LEU A 208 46.91 16.24 -21.54
CA LEU A 208 46.47 14.84 -21.64
C LEU A 208 45.95 14.30 -20.30
N TRP A 209 46.60 14.63 -19.17
CA TRP A 209 46.09 14.29 -17.85
C TRP A 209 44.76 14.96 -17.52
N ILE A 210 44.64 16.27 -17.78
CA ILE A 210 43.38 17.01 -17.56
C ILE A 210 42.27 16.39 -18.41
N ALA A 211 42.52 16.17 -19.70
CA ALA A 211 41.58 15.54 -20.60
C ALA A 211 41.19 14.13 -20.11
N ALA A 212 42.15 13.37 -19.59
CA ALA A 212 41.88 12.04 -19.08
C ALA A 212 41.00 12.03 -17.82
N ILE A 213 41.20 13.01 -16.94
CA ILE A 213 40.39 13.20 -15.73
C ILE A 213 38.98 13.70 -16.10
N GLU A 214 38.86 14.67 -17.01
CA GLU A 214 37.56 15.17 -17.47
C GLU A 214 36.72 14.07 -18.13
N ASN A 215 37.34 13.21 -18.95
CA ASN A 215 36.67 12.08 -19.60
C ASN A 215 36.13 11.02 -18.63
N ALA A 216 36.53 11.02 -17.36
CA ALA A 216 35.92 10.14 -16.37
C ALA A 216 34.49 10.58 -15.99
N PHE A 217 34.08 11.78 -16.38
CA PHE A 217 32.79 12.39 -16.06
C PHE A 217 32.01 12.72 -17.34
N SER A 218 30.74 13.15 -17.20
CA SER A 218 30.03 13.76 -18.34
C SER A 218 30.54 15.17 -18.63
N PRO A 219 30.39 15.67 -19.88
CA PRO A 219 30.73 17.05 -20.22
C PRO A 219 30.15 18.07 -19.23
N ARG A 220 28.89 17.87 -18.81
CA ARG A 220 28.25 18.73 -17.82
C ARG A 220 28.91 18.68 -16.44
N MET A 221 29.31 17.51 -15.96
CA MET A 221 30.03 17.40 -14.69
C MET A 221 31.45 17.95 -14.78
N ALA A 222 32.16 17.63 -15.87
CA ALA A 222 33.51 18.13 -16.15
C ALA A 222 33.53 19.65 -16.28
N SER A 223 32.47 20.27 -16.81
CA SER A 223 32.35 21.72 -16.84
C SER A 223 32.33 22.37 -15.45
N GLY A 224 32.12 21.63 -14.37
CA GLY A 224 32.29 22.11 -12.99
C GLY A 224 33.70 21.96 -12.43
N LEU A 225 34.60 21.29 -13.16
CA LEU A 225 35.96 21.00 -12.76
C LEU A 225 36.88 22.13 -13.24
N SER A 226 37.21 23.07 -12.38
CA SER A 226 38.19 24.11 -12.73
C SER A 226 39.60 23.55 -12.85
N PHE A 227 40.35 24.01 -13.84
CA PHE A 227 41.73 23.59 -14.06
C PHE A 227 42.60 24.73 -14.62
N ALA A 228 43.91 24.59 -14.45
CA ALA A 228 44.93 25.41 -15.09
C ALA A 228 45.98 24.47 -15.67
N THR A 229 46.30 24.55 -16.96
CA THR A 229 47.44 23.78 -17.52
C THR A 229 48.77 24.33 -17.03
N ARG A 230 48.80 25.61 -16.66
CA ARG A 230 49.91 26.29 -16.00
C ARG A 230 49.38 27.41 -15.12
N LEU A 231 50.01 27.61 -13.96
CA LEU A 231 49.71 28.75 -13.10
C LEU A 231 51.00 29.27 -12.44
N ASP A 232 51.43 30.48 -12.77
CA ASP A 232 52.63 31.05 -12.15
C ASP A 232 52.45 31.25 -10.64
N LYS A 233 53.45 30.84 -9.84
CA LYS A 233 53.42 30.89 -8.36
C LYS A 233 52.15 30.27 -7.78
N PHE A 234 51.77 29.11 -8.31
CA PHE A 234 50.46 28.48 -8.06
C PHE A 234 50.08 28.34 -6.58
N VAL A 235 51.04 28.14 -5.68
CA VAL A 235 50.79 28.02 -4.22
C VAL A 235 50.05 29.24 -3.66
N ASN A 236 50.35 30.43 -4.20
CA ASN A 236 49.73 31.69 -3.80
C ASN A 236 48.68 32.13 -4.83
N ALA A 237 48.99 32.04 -6.13
CA ALA A 237 48.12 32.52 -7.20
C ALA A 237 46.82 31.73 -7.33
N ASN A 238 46.79 30.46 -6.90
CA ASN A 238 45.57 29.65 -6.97
C ASN A 238 44.53 30.05 -5.93
N LYS A 239 44.85 30.91 -4.96
CA LYS A 239 43.92 31.29 -3.88
C LYS A 239 43.33 32.67 -4.13
N TYR A 240 42.04 32.81 -3.83
CA TYR A 240 41.37 34.11 -3.79
C TYR A 240 40.30 34.13 -2.71
N THR A 241 39.77 35.32 -2.41
CA THR A 241 38.73 35.52 -1.40
C THR A 241 37.44 36.02 -2.03
N VAL A 242 36.33 35.52 -1.51
CA VAL A 242 34.97 35.97 -1.83
C VAL A 242 34.27 36.48 -0.57
N ASN A 243 33.31 37.38 -0.72
CA ASN A 243 32.38 37.74 0.35
C ASN A 243 31.33 36.63 0.58
N LEU A 244 30.44 36.82 1.56
CA LEU A 244 29.37 35.86 1.85
C LEU A 244 28.40 35.61 0.68
N ASN A 245 28.33 36.54 -0.28
CA ASN A 245 27.48 36.43 -1.47
C ASN A 245 28.22 35.77 -2.65
N GLY A 246 29.47 35.32 -2.46
CA GLY A 246 30.28 34.71 -3.52
C GLY A 246 30.98 35.71 -4.45
N GLN A 247 30.83 37.03 -4.23
CA GLN A 247 31.53 38.04 -5.03
C GLN A 247 32.99 38.14 -4.61
N TYR A 248 33.87 38.28 -5.60
CA TYR A 248 35.29 38.47 -5.42
C TYR A 248 35.62 39.68 -4.54
N GLN A 249 36.71 39.55 -3.78
CA GLN A 249 37.25 40.60 -2.94
C GLN A 249 38.71 40.84 -3.33
N THR A 250 39.02 42.06 -3.75
CA THR A 250 40.36 42.46 -4.21
C THR A 250 41.41 42.37 -3.09
N GLN A 251 41.00 42.53 -1.84
CA GLN A 251 41.88 42.44 -0.66
C GLN A 251 41.58 41.18 0.15
N ILE A 252 42.61 40.33 0.31
CA ILE A 252 42.55 39.13 1.13
C ILE A 252 42.66 39.54 2.60
N ASN A 253 41.59 39.35 3.37
CA ASN A 253 41.57 39.52 4.82
C ASN A 253 40.91 38.31 5.50
N LEU A 254 41.74 37.33 5.86
CA LEU A 254 41.28 36.08 6.48
C LEU A 254 40.86 36.24 7.95
N GLN A 255 41.10 37.40 8.56
CA GLN A 255 40.59 37.72 9.90
C GLN A 255 39.14 38.19 9.86
N ASN A 256 38.64 38.60 8.69
CA ASN A 256 37.26 38.98 8.52
C ASN A 256 36.39 37.72 8.37
N PRO A 257 35.42 37.46 9.28
CA PRO A 257 34.56 36.28 9.18
C PRO A 257 33.66 36.30 7.93
N ASN A 258 33.51 37.45 7.28
CA ASN A 258 32.71 37.64 6.07
C ASN A 258 33.47 37.32 4.77
N GLN A 259 34.76 36.96 4.84
CA GLN A 259 35.52 36.51 3.68
C GLN A 259 35.80 35.01 3.74
N LYS A 260 35.64 34.33 2.60
CA LYS A 260 35.91 32.90 2.45
C LYS A 260 36.97 32.68 1.37
N VAL A 261 37.88 31.73 1.60
CA VAL A 261 38.91 31.34 0.63
C VAL A 261 38.33 30.40 -0.41
N ARG A 262 38.77 30.56 -1.65
CA ARG A 262 38.45 29.71 -2.80
C ARG A 262 39.71 29.39 -3.59
N PHE A 263 39.65 28.33 -4.39
CA PHE A 263 40.68 28.00 -5.37
C PHE A 263 40.24 28.38 -6.77
N ARG A 264 41.14 28.98 -7.56
CA ARG A 264 40.87 29.30 -8.98
C ARG A 264 40.71 28.01 -9.78
N ALA A 265 41.62 27.07 -9.57
CA ALA A 265 41.67 25.79 -10.25
C ALA A 265 41.76 24.63 -9.25
N MET A 266 40.93 23.62 -9.44
CA MET A 266 40.97 22.36 -8.69
C MET A 266 42.00 21.38 -9.24
N ILE A 267 42.46 21.59 -10.47
CA ILE A 267 43.62 20.91 -11.08
C ILE A 267 44.62 21.95 -11.54
N VAL A 268 45.88 21.84 -11.14
CA VAL A 268 46.94 22.78 -11.53
C VAL A 268 48.10 22.00 -12.14
N GLY A 269 48.43 22.33 -13.38
CA GLY A 269 49.61 21.84 -14.06
C GLY A 269 50.88 22.58 -13.69
N VAL A 270 51.97 21.84 -13.56
CA VAL A 270 53.32 22.35 -13.34
C VAL A 270 54.26 21.67 -14.34
N ASP A 271 54.65 22.44 -15.35
CA ASP A 271 55.62 22.03 -16.36
C ASP A 271 57.03 22.03 -15.75
N GLU A 272 57.78 20.94 -15.89
CA GLU A 272 59.12 20.84 -15.33
C GLU A 272 60.15 21.80 -15.94
N ARG A 273 59.89 22.31 -17.16
CA ARG A 273 60.73 23.36 -17.76
C ARG A 273 60.68 24.65 -16.96
N ASP A 274 59.58 24.89 -16.24
CA ASP A 274 59.47 25.93 -15.23
C ASP A 274 60.11 25.48 -13.91
N LYS A 275 61.44 25.59 -13.85
CA LYS A 275 62.25 25.18 -12.69
C LYS A 275 61.79 25.81 -11.38
N ASN A 276 61.22 27.02 -11.42
CA ASN A 276 60.79 27.73 -10.22
C ASN A 276 59.54 27.07 -9.62
N ASN A 277 58.51 26.83 -10.43
CA ASN A 277 57.29 26.16 -9.95
C ASN A 277 57.52 24.67 -9.69
N ALA A 278 58.31 23.98 -10.53
CA ALA A 278 58.63 22.57 -10.36
C ALA A 278 59.35 22.26 -9.03
N ALA A 279 60.26 23.14 -8.59
CA ALA A 279 60.96 22.99 -7.32
C ALA A 279 60.02 23.11 -6.09
N MET A 280 58.85 23.75 -6.24
CA MET A 280 57.86 23.92 -5.18
C MET A 280 56.91 22.73 -5.04
N VAL A 281 56.84 21.83 -6.03
CA VAL A 281 55.96 20.64 -6.01
C VAL A 281 56.58 19.55 -5.14
N LYS A 282 56.15 19.48 -3.87
CA LYS A 282 56.57 18.45 -2.92
C LYS A 282 55.36 17.88 -2.18
N PRO A 283 55.26 16.54 -2.01
CA PRO A 283 54.22 15.96 -1.19
C PRO A 283 54.49 16.27 0.29
N ILE A 284 53.67 17.15 0.88
CA ILE A 284 53.79 17.58 2.29
C ILE A 284 52.45 17.30 2.98
N PRO A 285 52.41 16.73 4.21
CA PRO A 285 51.17 16.31 4.88
C PRO A 285 50.09 17.40 5.00
N ASN A 286 50.51 18.65 5.23
CA ASN A 286 49.62 19.80 5.44
C ASN A 286 49.49 20.71 4.21
N ALA A 287 49.93 20.25 3.04
CA ALA A 287 49.74 21.02 1.81
C ALA A 287 48.25 21.16 1.47
N PRO A 288 47.82 22.29 0.89
CA PRO A 288 46.47 22.46 0.35
C PRO A 288 46.26 21.67 -0.96
N TYR A 289 47.23 20.81 -1.34
CA TYR A 289 47.22 20.06 -2.58
C TYR A 289 47.78 18.64 -2.43
N VAL A 290 47.47 17.80 -3.42
CA VAL A 290 48.01 16.45 -3.64
C VAL A 290 48.76 16.43 -4.96
N VAL A 291 49.84 15.67 -5.06
CA VAL A 291 50.69 15.62 -6.26
C VAL A 291 50.39 14.36 -7.06
N LEU A 292 50.05 14.53 -8.34
CA LEU A 292 50.10 13.50 -9.37
C LEU A 292 51.40 13.68 -10.16
N ASP A 293 52.30 12.71 -10.01
CA ASP A 293 53.60 12.73 -10.69
C ASP A 293 53.50 11.93 -11.99
N GLY A 294 53.63 12.62 -13.12
CA GLY A 294 53.51 12.04 -14.45
C GLY A 294 54.68 11.15 -14.86
N LYS A 295 55.86 11.33 -14.24
CA LYS A 295 57.04 10.49 -14.48
C LYS A 295 56.96 9.18 -13.73
N THR A 296 56.64 9.23 -12.44
CA THR A 296 56.47 8.02 -11.63
C THR A 296 55.12 7.36 -11.87
N LYS A 297 54.18 8.07 -12.51
CA LYS A 297 52.81 7.62 -12.79
C LYS A 297 52.10 7.22 -11.48
N THR A 298 52.24 8.05 -10.44
CA THR A 298 51.68 7.79 -9.11
C THR A 298 51.06 9.03 -8.49
N LEU A 299 50.06 8.82 -7.63
CA LEU A 299 49.47 9.85 -6.78
C LEU A 299 50.12 9.82 -5.40
N SER A 300 50.40 10.97 -4.81
CA SER A 300 51.08 11.08 -3.51
C SER A 300 50.21 10.66 -2.31
N VAL A 301 48.95 10.31 -2.52
CA VAL A 301 47.98 9.88 -1.48
C VAL A 301 47.33 8.59 -1.94
N SER A 302 47.11 7.66 -0.99
CA SER A 302 46.37 6.43 -1.25
C SER A 302 44.87 6.69 -1.24
N MET A 303 44.17 6.22 -2.27
CA MET A 303 42.72 6.39 -2.45
C MET A 303 42.04 5.03 -2.53
N ASP A 304 40.82 4.93 -2.00
CA ASP A 304 40.01 3.73 -2.21
C ASP A 304 39.43 3.73 -3.64
N ILE A 305 39.97 2.83 -4.46
CA ILE A 305 39.59 2.63 -5.86
C ILE A 305 38.83 1.30 -6.07
N SER A 306 38.28 0.71 -5.01
CA SER A 306 37.57 -0.58 -5.05
C SER A 306 36.27 -0.56 -5.88
N ASN A 307 35.63 0.61 -6.00
CA ASN A 307 34.39 0.74 -6.75
C ASN A 307 34.60 0.47 -8.26
N PRO A 308 33.81 -0.41 -8.91
CA PRO A 308 33.97 -0.75 -10.32
C PRO A 308 33.88 0.45 -11.28
N TYR A 309 33.21 1.54 -10.89
CA TYR A 309 33.12 2.76 -11.69
C TYR A 309 34.51 3.29 -12.08
N TYR A 310 35.48 3.34 -11.16
CA TYR A 310 36.80 3.90 -11.46
C TYR A 310 37.52 3.12 -12.56
N ARG A 311 37.40 1.79 -12.54
CA ARG A 311 37.97 0.94 -13.59
C ARG A 311 37.27 1.17 -14.92
N TYR A 312 35.96 1.35 -14.90
CA TYR A 312 35.15 1.53 -16.11
C TYR A 312 35.34 2.92 -16.73
N ALA A 313 35.35 3.98 -15.92
CA ALA A 313 35.55 5.37 -16.35
C ALA A 313 36.98 5.69 -16.85
N THR A 314 37.88 4.71 -16.80
CA THR A 314 39.27 4.81 -17.25
C THR A 314 39.64 3.72 -18.26
N SER A 315 38.65 3.02 -18.85
CA SER A 315 38.91 1.95 -19.82
C SER A 315 39.14 2.43 -21.25
N TYR A 316 38.59 3.60 -21.62
CA TYR A 316 38.65 4.15 -22.98
C TYR A 316 38.10 3.24 -24.09
N ASP A 317 37.21 2.31 -23.73
CA ASP A 317 36.41 1.54 -24.69
C ASP A 317 35.11 2.29 -25.07
N GLU A 318 34.33 1.71 -25.99
CA GLU A 318 33.03 2.28 -26.39
C GLU A 318 32.05 2.37 -25.20
N GLY A 319 32.16 1.47 -24.22
CA GLY A 319 31.36 1.48 -23.01
C GLY A 319 31.66 2.69 -22.13
N HIS A 320 32.94 3.02 -21.93
CA HIS A 320 33.37 4.24 -21.22
C HIS A 320 32.79 5.49 -21.86
N LYS A 321 32.95 5.64 -23.18
CA LYS A 321 32.40 6.77 -23.94
C LYS A 321 30.88 6.86 -23.78
N TYR A 322 30.18 5.73 -23.91
CA TYR A 322 28.73 5.65 -23.77
C TYR A 322 28.25 6.01 -22.36
N LEU A 323 28.94 5.55 -21.31
CA LEU A 323 28.62 5.91 -19.92
C LEU A 323 28.83 7.40 -19.66
N CYS A 324 30.04 7.90 -19.92
CA CYS A 324 30.43 9.24 -19.46
C CYS A 324 29.83 10.32 -20.37
N ARG A 325 29.98 10.19 -21.68
CA ARG A 325 29.56 11.24 -22.63
C ARG A 325 28.06 11.22 -22.95
N GLU A 326 27.41 10.06 -22.91
CA GLU A 326 25.99 9.95 -23.27
C GLU A 326 25.07 9.73 -22.06
N PHE A 327 25.32 8.67 -21.27
CA PHE A 327 24.41 8.27 -20.19
C PHE A 327 24.40 9.30 -19.05
N MET A 328 25.57 9.64 -18.51
CA MET A 328 25.69 10.62 -17.43
C MET A 328 25.35 12.05 -17.87
N GLN A 329 25.26 12.31 -19.17
CA GLN A 329 24.84 13.61 -19.71
C GLN A 329 23.32 13.85 -19.57
N MET A 330 22.54 12.80 -19.26
CA MET A 330 21.09 12.90 -19.02
C MET A 330 20.73 13.61 -17.71
N VAL A 331 21.67 13.72 -16.76
CA VAL A 331 21.40 14.29 -15.44
C VAL A 331 21.91 15.74 -15.33
N ASP A 332 21.18 16.58 -14.61
CA ASP A 332 21.54 17.98 -14.34
C ASP A 332 22.51 18.08 -13.15
N ILE A 333 23.69 17.46 -13.28
CA ILE A 333 24.76 17.53 -12.29
C ILE A 333 25.93 18.30 -12.91
N SER A 334 26.25 19.45 -12.32
CA SER A 334 27.25 20.38 -12.85
C SER A 334 28.64 20.22 -12.24
N SER A 335 28.89 19.20 -11.43
CA SER A 335 30.20 18.99 -10.76
C SER A 335 30.48 17.49 -10.52
N PRO A 336 31.76 17.07 -10.50
CA PRO A 336 32.14 15.66 -10.33
C PRO A 336 31.99 15.21 -8.87
N SER A 337 30.77 14.85 -8.44
CA SER A 337 30.45 14.45 -7.06
C SER A 337 30.23 12.93 -6.92
N GLY A 338 30.05 12.44 -5.69
CA GLY A 338 29.83 11.01 -5.41
C GLY A 338 28.62 10.38 -6.12
N GLY A 339 27.68 11.18 -6.65
CA GLY A 339 26.54 10.70 -7.42
C GLY A 339 26.91 9.88 -8.67
N VAL A 340 28.14 10.02 -9.19
CA VAL A 340 28.63 9.22 -10.32
C VAL A 340 28.65 7.72 -10.03
N LEU A 341 28.87 7.33 -8.77
CA LEU A 341 28.89 5.92 -8.36
C LEU A 341 27.49 5.30 -8.43
N ASP A 342 26.48 6.06 -7.99
CA ASP A 342 25.07 5.67 -8.10
C ASP A 342 24.64 5.59 -9.58
N LEU A 343 25.04 6.57 -10.39
CA LEU A 343 24.73 6.59 -11.82
C LEU A 343 25.35 5.41 -12.56
N TYR A 344 26.56 4.99 -12.18
CA TYR A 344 27.16 3.76 -12.71
C TYR A 344 26.32 2.51 -12.36
N ASN A 345 25.82 2.41 -11.13
CA ASN A 345 24.93 1.29 -10.76
C ASN A 345 23.63 1.29 -11.58
N SER A 346 23.06 2.47 -11.82
CA SER A 346 21.89 2.62 -12.69
C SER A 346 22.19 2.21 -14.14
N PHE A 347 23.33 2.63 -14.68
CA PHE A 347 23.79 2.27 -16.01
C PHE A 347 23.90 0.75 -16.20
N ILE A 348 24.47 0.05 -15.21
CA ILE A 348 24.57 -1.42 -15.24
C ILE A 348 23.17 -2.07 -15.19
N GLY A 349 22.27 -1.59 -14.33
CA GLY A 349 20.90 -2.10 -14.26
C GLY A 349 20.12 -1.92 -15.56
N ILE A 350 20.23 -0.76 -16.21
CA ILE A 350 19.61 -0.49 -17.52
C ILE A 350 20.22 -1.38 -18.61
N SER A 351 21.53 -1.58 -18.58
CA SER A 351 22.22 -2.46 -19.54
C SER A 351 21.74 -3.91 -19.40
N ARG A 352 21.52 -4.39 -18.16
CA ARG A 352 20.94 -5.71 -17.89
C ARG A 352 19.48 -5.79 -18.37
N PHE A 353 18.67 -4.79 -18.05
CA PHE A 353 17.29 -4.70 -18.51
C PHE A 353 17.17 -4.77 -20.04
N ARG A 354 18.08 -4.14 -20.79
CA ARG A 354 18.06 -4.24 -22.26
C ARG A 354 18.20 -5.67 -22.78
N SER A 355 18.93 -6.51 -22.05
CA SER A 355 19.14 -7.93 -22.39
C SER A 355 18.05 -8.84 -21.82
N SER A 356 17.69 -8.67 -20.55
CA SER A 356 16.75 -9.57 -19.83
C SER A 356 15.28 -9.19 -20.03
N LYS A 357 15.01 -7.90 -20.29
CA LYS A 357 13.68 -7.28 -20.27
C LYS A 357 12.89 -7.55 -18.98
N SER A 358 13.58 -7.81 -17.86
CA SER A 358 12.95 -8.07 -16.56
C SER A 358 12.80 -6.80 -15.72
N ILE A 359 11.68 -6.72 -15.02
CA ILE A 359 11.36 -5.60 -14.13
C ILE A 359 12.34 -5.42 -12.96
N ARG A 360 12.92 -6.53 -12.47
CA ARG A 360 13.83 -6.55 -11.31
C ARG A 360 15.13 -5.79 -11.55
N ASP A 361 15.62 -5.80 -12.79
CA ASP A 361 16.82 -5.05 -13.19
C ASP A 361 16.51 -3.56 -13.42
N LEU A 362 15.29 -3.25 -13.88
CA LEU A 362 14.90 -1.90 -14.28
C LEU A 362 14.57 -1.01 -13.08
N ILE A 363 13.77 -1.49 -12.12
CA ILE A 363 13.27 -0.67 -11.01
C ILE A 363 14.39 -0.02 -10.19
N PRO A 364 15.42 -0.74 -9.71
CA PRO A 364 16.51 -0.11 -8.98
C PRO A 364 17.22 0.97 -9.80
N ALA A 365 17.39 0.72 -11.10
CA ALA A 365 18.09 1.63 -12.00
C ALA A 365 17.32 2.94 -12.25
N ILE A 366 16.02 2.86 -12.56
CA ILE A 366 15.19 4.05 -12.77
C ILE A 366 14.90 4.78 -11.45
N THR A 367 14.89 4.07 -10.32
CA THR A 367 14.74 4.67 -8.99
C THR A 367 15.95 5.55 -8.67
N ILE A 368 17.16 5.07 -8.97
CA ILE A 368 18.38 5.89 -8.84
C ILE A 368 18.32 7.11 -9.77
N LEU A 369 17.97 6.93 -11.05
CA LEU A 369 17.83 8.07 -11.97
C LEU A 369 16.77 9.07 -11.50
N GLY A 370 15.68 8.58 -10.93
CA GLY A 370 14.57 9.39 -10.43
C GLY A 370 14.93 10.28 -9.24
N LYS A 371 16.09 10.08 -8.59
CA LYS A 371 16.65 10.99 -7.58
C LYS A 371 17.23 12.26 -8.17
N TYR A 372 17.61 12.23 -9.46
CA TYR A 372 18.26 13.33 -10.15
C TYR A 372 17.28 14.06 -11.06
N LYS A 373 17.54 15.36 -11.27
CA LYS A 373 16.83 16.14 -12.28
C LYS A 373 17.34 15.73 -13.66
N LEU A 374 16.46 15.19 -14.51
CA LEU A 374 16.82 14.76 -15.86
C LEU A 374 16.67 15.89 -16.88
N ILE A 375 17.45 15.82 -17.96
CA ILE A 375 17.44 16.76 -19.07
C ILE A 375 17.20 15.99 -20.35
N ARG A 376 16.47 16.62 -21.28
CA ARG A 376 16.24 16.06 -22.60
C ARG A 376 17.56 15.90 -23.36
N THR A 377 17.96 14.65 -23.57
CA THR A 377 19.06 14.26 -24.47
C THR A 377 18.58 13.18 -25.42
N SER A 378 19.29 12.97 -26.53
CA SER A 378 18.97 11.88 -27.47
C SER A 378 18.97 10.51 -26.79
N HIS A 379 19.85 10.32 -25.80
CA HIS A 379 19.93 9.08 -25.04
C HIS A 379 18.73 8.89 -24.10
N LEU A 380 18.30 9.93 -23.39
CA LEU A 380 17.10 9.86 -22.53
C LEU A 380 15.87 9.50 -23.35
N VAL A 381 15.73 10.10 -24.54
CA VAL A 381 14.64 9.80 -25.48
C VAL A 381 14.67 8.33 -25.91
N LYS A 382 15.86 7.78 -26.24
CA LYS A 382 16.02 6.36 -26.57
C LYS A 382 15.64 5.45 -25.40
N LEU A 383 16.18 5.72 -24.21
CA LEU A 383 15.88 4.94 -23.00
C LEU A 383 14.38 4.96 -22.67
N TYR A 384 13.77 6.14 -22.73
CA TYR A 384 12.34 6.33 -22.54
C TYR A 384 11.54 5.47 -23.52
N ASN A 385 11.88 5.51 -24.82
CA ASN A 385 11.21 4.70 -25.84
C ASN A 385 11.43 3.19 -25.63
N ASP A 386 12.65 2.76 -25.27
CA ASP A 386 12.97 1.36 -24.98
C ASP A 386 12.11 0.81 -23.84
N VAL A 387 11.96 1.58 -22.76
CA VAL A 387 11.14 1.23 -21.59
C VAL A 387 9.65 1.28 -21.95
N LYS A 388 9.22 2.32 -22.69
CA LYS A 388 7.84 2.49 -23.15
C LYS A 388 7.37 1.29 -23.98
N GLN A 389 8.19 0.83 -24.92
CA GLN A 389 7.90 -0.35 -25.75
C GLN A 389 7.88 -1.67 -24.96
N GLY A 390 8.69 -1.77 -23.90
CA GLY A 390 8.72 -2.95 -23.02
C GLY A 390 7.54 -3.03 -22.04
N MET A 391 6.83 -1.92 -21.80
CA MET A 391 5.80 -1.79 -20.77
C MET A 391 4.69 -2.86 -20.83
N PRO A 392 4.14 -3.26 -22.01
CA PRO A 392 3.12 -4.31 -22.07
C PRO A 392 3.63 -5.68 -21.61
N GLY A 393 4.92 -5.97 -21.78
CA GLY A 393 5.54 -7.19 -21.26
C GLY A 393 5.73 -7.13 -19.75
N LEU A 394 6.17 -5.98 -19.24
CA LEU A 394 6.36 -5.74 -17.80
C LEU A 394 5.04 -5.85 -17.02
N LEU A 395 3.95 -5.29 -17.57
CA LEU A 395 2.60 -5.40 -16.99
C LEU A 395 2.11 -6.85 -16.89
N LYS A 396 2.59 -7.74 -17.77
CA LYS A 396 2.28 -9.18 -17.71
C LYS A 396 3.16 -9.93 -16.71
N GLU A 397 4.41 -9.49 -16.51
CA GLU A 397 5.34 -10.09 -15.55
C GLU A 397 4.92 -9.76 -14.11
N ASP A 398 4.80 -8.47 -13.80
CA ASP A 398 4.36 -7.98 -12.48
C ASP A 398 3.59 -6.66 -12.64
N PRO A 399 2.24 -6.70 -12.55
CA PRO A 399 1.41 -5.51 -12.66
C PRO A 399 1.69 -4.46 -11.57
N VAL A 400 2.06 -4.88 -10.35
CA VAL A 400 2.21 -3.97 -9.20
C VAL A 400 3.51 -3.20 -9.32
N GLU A 401 4.62 -3.91 -9.51
CA GLU A 401 5.93 -3.31 -9.68
C GLU A 401 6.00 -2.43 -10.95
N SER A 402 5.23 -2.80 -11.98
CA SER A 402 5.10 -2.03 -13.22
C SER A 402 4.60 -0.60 -13.02
N PHE A 403 3.81 -0.32 -11.98
CA PHE A 403 3.38 1.06 -11.68
C PHE A 403 4.55 1.97 -11.30
N VAL A 404 5.63 1.46 -10.73
CA VAL A 404 6.84 2.26 -10.45
C VAL A 404 7.47 2.73 -11.76
N VAL A 405 7.54 1.83 -12.74
CA VAL A 405 8.06 2.14 -14.08
C VAL A 405 7.15 3.14 -14.80
N MET A 406 5.83 2.98 -14.70
CA MET A 406 4.87 3.91 -15.30
C MET A 406 4.95 5.31 -14.68
N ASN A 407 5.00 5.41 -13.35
CA ASN A 407 5.17 6.69 -12.67
C ASN A 407 6.47 7.39 -13.09
N TRP A 408 7.54 6.62 -13.32
CA TRP A 408 8.76 7.17 -13.89
C TRP A 408 8.54 7.66 -15.33
N LEU A 409 7.93 6.85 -16.21
CA LEU A 409 7.64 7.26 -17.59
C LEU A 409 6.76 8.52 -17.65
N GLU A 410 5.70 8.63 -16.83
CA GLU A 410 4.84 9.82 -16.76
C GLU A 410 5.62 11.07 -16.33
N ARG A 411 6.55 10.95 -15.38
CA ARG A 411 7.40 12.07 -14.97
C ARG A 411 8.35 12.51 -16.08
N ILE A 412 8.87 11.56 -16.86
CA ILE A 412 9.85 11.82 -17.92
C ILE A 412 9.20 12.26 -19.22
N SER A 413 7.92 11.92 -19.45
CA SER A 413 7.19 12.28 -20.66
C SER A 413 7.16 13.79 -20.91
N CYS A 414 7.00 14.61 -19.85
CA CYS A 414 7.08 16.07 -19.94
C CYS A 414 8.46 16.58 -20.39
N ILE A 415 9.54 15.87 -20.04
CA ILE A 415 10.92 16.24 -20.40
C ILE A 415 11.20 15.85 -21.86
N VAL A 416 10.72 14.67 -22.27
CA VAL A 416 10.87 14.14 -23.64
C VAL A 416 9.92 14.86 -24.61
N GLY A 417 8.82 15.43 -24.12
CA GLY A 417 7.77 16.06 -24.91
C GLY A 417 6.75 15.05 -25.46
N ASP A 418 6.53 13.93 -24.75
CA ASP A 418 5.54 12.91 -25.11
C ASP A 418 4.23 13.16 -24.35
N ASN A 419 3.24 13.71 -25.05
CA ASN A 419 1.92 13.96 -24.49
C ASN A 419 0.93 12.79 -24.69
N SER A 420 1.30 11.75 -25.46
CA SER A 420 0.41 10.63 -25.79
C SER A 420 0.54 9.45 -24.84
N ILE A 421 1.53 9.46 -23.94
CA ILE A 421 1.83 8.31 -23.07
C ILE A 421 0.62 7.76 -22.32
N ARG A 422 -0.26 8.65 -21.84
CA ARG A 422 -1.46 8.24 -21.10
C ARG A 422 -2.42 7.47 -21.99
N ASP A 423 -2.63 7.95 -23.21
CA ASP A 423 -3.52 7.30 -24.17
C ASP A 423 -2.93 5.97 -24.66
N ASP A 424 -1.61 5.92 -24.87
CA ASP A 424 -0.89 4.73 -25.35
C ASP A 424 -0.98 3.55 -24.37
N PHE A 425 -0.98 3.81 -23.07
CA PHE A 425 -1.05 2.77 -22.04
C PHE A 425 -2.43 2.51 -21.48
N ARG A 426 -3.40 3.42 -21.72
CA ARG A 426 -4.75 3.34 -21.20
C ARG A 426 -5.35 1.95 -21.37
N GLU A 427 -5.33 1.42 -22.59
CA GLU A 427 -5.94 0.12 -22.90
C GLU A 427 -5.20 -1.05 -22.22
N SER A 428 -3.87 -1.05 -22.26
CA SER A 428 -3.05 -2.11 -21.65
C SER A 428 -3.23 -2.17 -20.14
N ILE A 429 -3.28 -1.01 -19.46
CA ILE A 429 -3.51 -0.91 -18.01
C ILE A 429 -4.93 -1.35 -17.66
N CYS A 430 -5.93 -0.86 -18.40
CA CYS A 430 -7.32 -1.24 -18.17
C CYS A 430 -7.53 -2.76 -18.29
N ARG A 431 -6.91 -3.39 -19.30
CA ARG A 431 -6.93 -4.86 -19.47
C ARG A 431 -6.20 -5.57 -18.33
N ALA A 432 -4.96 -5.19 -18.02
CA ALA A 432 -4.19 -5.84 -16.96
C ALA A 432 -4.88 -5.73 -15.58
N TYR A 433 -5.46 -4.57 -15.28
CA TYR A 433 -6.23 -4.36 -14.06
C TYR A 433 -7.51 -5.20 -14.05
N ALA A 434 -8.27 -5.22 -15.15
CA ALA A 434 -9.45 -6.06 -15.27
C ALA A 434 -9.11 -7.54 -15.11
N ASP A 435 -8.05 -8.04 -15.76
CA ASP A 435 -7.60 -9.42 -15.62
C ASP A 435 -7.35 -9.79 -14.16
N ASN A 436 -6.68 -8.95 -13.38
CA ASN A 436 -6.41 -9.22 -11.96
C ASN A 436 -7.68 -9.18 -11.10
N VAL A 437 -8.54 -8.18 -11.31
CA VAL A 437 -9.80 -8.02 -10.56
C VAL A 437 -10.78 -9.15 -10.86
N TYR A 438 -10.93 -9.55 -12.13
CA TYR A 438 -11.87 -10.60 -12.53
C TYR A 438 -11.35 -12.01 -12.33
N THR A 439 -10.04 -12.27 -12.34
CA THR A 439 -9.53 -13.65 -12.14
C THR A 439 -9.21 -13.97 -10.69
N SER A 440 -8.69 -13.01 -9.93
CA SER A 440 -8.20 -13.23 -8.56
C SER A 440 -8.54 -12.06 -7.62
N PRO A 441 -9.84 -11.73 -7.43
CA PRO A 441 -10.27 -10.54 -6.68
C PRO A 441 -9.80 -10.53 -5.21
N GLY A 442 -9.73 -11.70 -4.57
CA GLY A 442 -9.34 -11.83 -3.16
C GLY A 442 -7.83 -11.86 -2.90
N SER A 443 -6.99 -11.78 -3.94
CA SER A 443 -5.54 -11.91 -3.79
C SER A 443 -4.89 -10.63 -3.24
N GLY A 444 -3.81 -10.79 -2.46
CA GLY A 444 -3.04 -9.66 -1.94
C GLY A 444 -2.42 -8.79 -3.05
N SER A 445 -2.03 -9.39 -4.18
CA SER A 445 -1.50 -8.68 -5.34
C SER A 445 -2.55 -7.82 -6.03
N THR A 446 -3.79 -8.30 -6.19
CA THR A 446 -4.90 -7.49 -6.74
C THR A 446 -5.18 -6.27 -5.85
N ARG A 447 -5.11 -6.42 -4.52
CA ARG A 447 -5.33 -5.30 -3.60
C ARG A 447 -4.20 -4.26 -3.67
N ALA A 448 -2.95 -4.70 -3.72
CA ALA A 448 -1.81 -3.80 -3.91
C ALA A 448 -1.84 -3.08 -5.28
N LEU A 449 -2.30 -3.77 -6.32
CA LEU A 449 -2.54 -3.19 -7.65
C LEU A 449 -3.63 -2.13 -7.59
N HIS A 450 -4.75 -2.43 -6.93
CA HIS A 450 -5.85 -1.48 -6.72
C HIS A 450 -5.37 -0.21 -6.01
N ASP A 451 -4.64 -0.34 -4.90
CA ASP A 451 -4.10 0.80 -4.16
C ASP A 451 -3.16 1.67 -5.01
N SER A 452 -2.42 1.06 -5.93
CA SER A 452 -1.53 1.75 -6.88
C SER A 452 -2.33 2.49 -7.95
N VAL A 453 -3.37 1.84 -8.49
CA VAL A 453 -4.28 2.42 -9.49
C VAL A 453 -5.05 3.61 -8.93
N VAL A 454 -5.58 3.52 -7.70
CA VAL A 454 -6.35 4.59 -7.05
C VAL A 454 -5.52 5.86 -6.84
N LYS A 455 -4.20 5.72 -6.65
CA LYS A 455 -3.26 6.84 -6.53
C LYS A 455 -2.74 7.35 -7.88
N SER A 456 -3.07 6.68 -8.97
CA SER A 456 -2.58 7.00 -10.32
C SER A 456 -3.54 7.87 -11.11
N SER A 457 -3.05 8.41 -12.23
CA SER A 457 -3.85 9.17 -13.21
C SER A 457 -4.93 8.32 -13.93
N TYR A 458 -4.82 6.98 -13.88
CA TYR A 458 -5.68 6.04 -14.61
C TYR A 458 -6.93 5.61 -13.83
N VAL A 459 -7.12 6.06 -12.59
CA VAL A 459 -8.20 5.59 -11.70
C VAL A 459 -9.60 5.67 -12.32
N HIS A 460 -9.90 6.74 -13.07
CA HIS A 460 -11.18 6.89 -13.75
C HIS A 460 -11.31 5.97 -14.96
N ASP A 461 -10.22 5.78 -15.72
CA ASP A 461 -10.22 4.94 -16.92
C ASP A 461 -10.38 3.46 -16.56
N THR A 462 -9.64 2.99 -15.56
CA THR A 462 -9.74 1.62 -15.06
C THR A 462 -11.09 1.35 -14.41
N ALA A 463 -11.60 2.28 -13.61
CA ALA A 463 -12.94 2.17 -13.02
C ALA A 463 -14.02 2.08 -14.11
N ALA A 464 -13.96 2.94 -15.15
CA ALA A 464 -14.91 2.90 -16.26
C ALA A 464 -14.82 1.58 -17.04
N TYR A 465 -13.60 1.06 -17.24
CA TYR A 465 -13.38 -0.16 -17.97
C TYR A 465 -13.95 -1.39 -17.24
N ILE A 466 -13.67 -1.57 -15.95
CA ILE A 466 -14.18 -2.72 -15.18
C ILE A 466 -15.69 -2.65 -14.97
N THR A 467 -16.26 -1.44 -14.88
CA THR A 467 -17.71 -1.27 -14.66
C THR A 467 -18.52 -1.31 -15.95
N SER A 468 -17.88 -1.39 -17.11
CA SER A 468 -18.57 -1.43 -18.40
C SER A 468 -19.26 -2.77 -18.64
N GLN A 469 -20.45 -2.75 -19.22
CA GLN A 469 -21.23 -3.95 -19.53
C GLN A 469 -20.48 -4.88 -20.52
N LYS A 470 -19.67 -4.32 -21.42
CA LYS A 470 -18.87 -5.08 -22.39
C LYS A 470 -17.77 -5.91 -21.69
N THR A 471 -17.08 -5.32 -20.72
CA THR A 471 -16.05 -6.02 -19.93
C THR A 471 -16.68 -7.09 -19.04
N VAL A 472 -17.78 -6.77 -18.36
CA VAL A 472 -18.51 -7.78 -17.55
C VAL A 472 -18.90 -8.99 -18.41
N ALA A 473 -19.38 -8.76 -19.64
CA ALA A 473 -19.73 -9.83 -20.56
C ALA A 473 -18.51 -10.66 -21.00
N SER A 474 -17.32 -10.05 -21.20
CA SER A 474 -16.12 -10.80 -21.60
C SER A 474 -15.59 -11.71 -20.50
N TYR A 475 -15.78 -11.37 -19.23
CA TYR A 475 -15.36 -12.19 -18.08
C TYR A 475 -16.47 -13.06 -17.50
N TYR A 476 -17.61 -13.20 -18.19
CA TYR A 476 -18.77 -13.95 -17.69
C TYR A 476 -18.43 -15.38 -17.25
N ASN A 477 -17.62 -16.10 -18.03
CA ASN A 477 -17.20 -17.47 -17.71
C ASN A 477 -16.37 -17.54 -16.42
N THR A 478 -15.53 -16.54 -16.16
CA THR A 478 -14.72 -16.46 -14.94
C THR A 478 -15.62 -16.21 -13.72
N LEU A 479 -16.60 -15.31 -13.85
CA LEU A 479 -17.58 -15.02 -12.80
C LEU A 479 -18.41 -16.26 -12.40
N CYS A 480 -18.74 -17.14 -13.34
CA CYS A 480 -19.45 -18.39 -13.06
C CYS A 480 -18.69 -19.35 -12.13
N SER A 481 -17.37 -19.23 -12.04
CA SER A 481 -16.51 -20.09 -11.21
C SER A 481 -16.28 -19.58 -9.78
N TYR A 482 -16.78 -18.39 -9.46
CA TYR A 482 -16.54 -17.72 -8.19
C TYR A 482 -17.14 -18.45 -7.01
N ARG A 483 -16.43 -18.42 -5.88
CA ARG A 483 -16.93 -18.83 -4.57
C ARG A 483 -17.40 -17.60 -3.78
N ALA A 484 -17.98 -17.83 -2.60
CA ALA A 484 -18.52 -16.77 -1.76
C ALA A 484 -17.51 -15.66 -1.44
N ASN A 485 -16.26 -16.00 -1.10
CA ASN A 485 -15.21 -15.01 -0.81
C ASN A 485 -14.81 -14.20 -2.05
N ASP A 486 -14.76 -14.83 -3.22
CA ASP A 486 -14.41 -14.15 -4.48
C ASP A 486 -15.49 -13.14 -4.86
N TRP A 487 -16.77 -13.52 -4.69
CA TRP A 487 -17.90 -12.61 -4.91
C TRP A 487 -17.88 -11.39 -3.99
N ILE A 488 -17.54 -11.56 -2.72
CA ILE A 488 -17.41 -10.45 -1.77
C ILE A 488 -16.27 -9.53 -2.20
N ALA A 489 -15.06 -10.08 -2.39
CA ALA A 489 -13.88 -9.28 -2.74
C ALA A 489 -14.06 -8.54 -4.08
N PHE A 490 -14.62 -9.20 -5.09
CA PHE A 490 -14.92 -8.58 -6.37
C PHE A 490 -15.97 -7.48 -6.22
N SER A 491 -17.05 -7.73 -5.47
CA SER A 491 -18.12 -6.74 -5.28
C SER A 491 -17.63 -5.51 -4.53
N GLU A 492 -16.71 -5.64 -3.57
CA GLU A 492 -16.06 -4.51 -2.91
C GLU A 492 -15.33 -3.61 -3.93
N LEU A 493 -14.43 -4.20 -4.74
CA LEU A 493 -13.65 -3.47 -5.75
C LEU A 493 -14.51 -2.85 -6.85
N PHE A 494 -15.56 -3.57 -7.27
CA PHE A 494 -16.50 -3.12 -8.30
C PHE A 494 -17.34 -1.93 -7.81
N VAL A 495 -17.86 -2.02 -6.59
CA VAL A 495 -18.66 -0.95 -5.94
C VAL A 495 -17.80 0.29 -5.69
N GLU A 496 -16.57 0.12 -5.24
CA GLU A 496 -15.61 1.22 -5.09
C GLU A 496 -15.35 1.94 -6.42
N SER A 497 -15.14 1.17 -7.49
CA SER A 497 -14.97 1.72 -8.84
C SER A 497 -16.20 2.49 -9.34
N LYS A 498 -17.42 2.01 -9.03
CA LYS A 498 -18.65 2.77 -9.31
C LYS A 498 -18.73 4.08 -8.52
N LYS A 499 -18.34 4.08 -7.24
CA LYS A 499 -18.31 5.28 -6.39
C LYS A 499 -17.34 6.33 -6.94
N ILE A 500 -16.17 5.91 -7.43
CA ILE A 500 -15.17 6.80 -8.07
C ILE A 500 -15.75 7.51 -9.30
N LEU A 501 -16.51 6.79 -10.13
CA LEU A 501 -17.13 7.35 -11.34
C LEU A 501 -18.35 8.23 -11.05
N LYS A 502 -18.93 8.12 -9.85
CA LYS A 502 -20.27 8.66 -9.52
C LYS A 502 -21.32 8.22 -10.55
N ASP A 503 -21.13 7.01 -11.09
CA ASP A 503 -21.97 6.45 -12.14
C ASP A 503 -23.08 5.58 -11.53
N ASN A 504 -24.32 6.06 -11.65
CA ASN A 504 -25.51 5.34 -11.19
C ASN A 504 -26.09 4.40 -12.27
N SER A 505 -25.36 4.12 -13.35
CA SER A 505 -25.84 3.23 -14.40
C SER A 505 -26.07 1.80 -13.88
N ILE A 506 -27.24 1.26 -14.20
CA ILE A 506 -27.77 0.00 -13.65
C ILE A 506 -27.30 -1.22 -14.44
N GLY A 507 -26.97 -1.06 -15.73
CA GLY A 507 -26.80 -2.19 -16.66
C GLY A 507 -25.83 -3.26 -16.16
N SER A 508 -24.60 -2.87 -15.81
CA SER A 508 -23.59 -3.81 -15.27
C SER A 508 -23.90 -4.28 -13.86
N VAL A 509 -24.49 -3.42 -13.01
CA VAL A 509 -24.90 -3.77 -11.64
C VAL A 509 -25.96 -4.87 -11.64
N SER A 510 -26.96 -4.78 -12.52
CA SER A 510 -28.02 -5.77 -12.64
C SER A 510 -27.45 -7.15 -12.98
N ILE A 511 -26.57 -7.25 -13.97
CA ILE A 511 -25.99 -8.52 -14.41
C ILE A 511 -25.19 -9.17 -13.28
N ILE A 512 -24.32 -8.40 -12.63
CA ILE A 512 -23.45 -8.91 -11.56
C ILE A 512 -24.26 -9.27 -10.31
N LEU A 513 -25.22 -8.42 -9.93
CA LEU A 513 -26.08 -8.70 -8.77
C LEU A 513 -26.87 -9.98 -8.99
N GLN A 514 -27.51 -10.15 -10.15
CA GLN A 514 -28.24 -11.37 -10.47
C GLN A 514 -27.33 -12.61 -10.44
N GLN A 515 -26.15 -12.54 -11.06
CA GLN A 515 -25.23 -13.67 -11.12
C GLN A 515 -24.67 -14.04 -9.74
N SER A 516 -24.28 -13.05 -8.94
CA SER A 516 -23.75 -13.25 -7.59
C SER A 516 -24.81 -13.86 -6.66
N ILE A 517 -26.05 -13.35 -6.69
CA ILE A 517 -27.13 -13.84 -5.84
C ILE A 517 -27.59 -15.24 -6.25
N ASN A 518 -27.70 -15.54 -7.55
CA ASN A 518 -27.99 -16.89 -8.04
C ASN A 518 -26.92 -17.90 -7.60
N SER A 519 -25.64 -17.54 -7.72
CA SER A 519 -24.50 -18.38 -7.31
C SER A 519 -24.52 -18.64 -5.79
N LEU A 520 -24.75 -17.61 -4.99
CA LEU A 520 -24.78 -17.70 -3.51
C LEU A 520 -26.03 -18.43 -2.99
N TYR A 521 -27.15 -18.38 -3.72
CA TYR A 521 -28.32 -19.21 -3.45
C TYR A 521 -28.02 -20.69 -3.68
N ALA A 522 -27.39 -21.03 -4.82
CA ALA A 522 -27.01 -22.41 -5.12
C ALA A 522 -26.05 -23.00 -4.07
N SER A 523 -25.22 -22.17 -3.43
CA SER A 523 -24.35 -22.58 -2.33
C SER A 523 -25.00 -22.53 -0.93
N GLY A 524 -26.23 -22.02 -0.81
CA GLY A 524 -26.93 -21.85 0.47
C GLY A 524 -26.35 -20.79 1.41
N ASP A 525 -25.53 -19.85 0.91
CA ASP A 525 -24.82 -18.86 1.74
C ASP A 525 -25.56 -17.52 1.80
N MET A 526 -26.55 -17.46 2.68
CA MET A 526 -27.35 -16.26 2.93
C MET A 526 -26.54 -15.08 3.51
N GLN A 527 -25.47 -15.35 4.25
CA GLN A 527 -24.68 -14.28 4.87
C GLN A 527 -23.84 -13.54 3.85
N SER A 528 -23.17 -14.27 2.97
CA SER A 528 -22.40 -13.68 1.87
C SER A 528 -23.31 -12.97 0.87
N ALA A 529 -24.49 -13.55 0.56
CA ALA A 529 -25.49 -12.88 -0.28
C ALA A 529 -25.94 -11.53 0.31
N ALA A 530 -26.19 -11.48 1.62
CA ALA A 530 -26.55 -10.25 2.31
C ALA A 530 -25.43 -9.20 2.24
N LYS A 531 -24.17 -9.59 2.45
CA LYS A 531 -23.02 -8.68 2.33
C LYS A 531 -22.89 -8.11 0.91
N VAL A 532 -22.95 -8.97 -0.10
CA VAL A 532 -22.85 -8.56 -1.51
C VAL A 532 -23.97 -7.58 -1.86
N ALA A 533 -25.21 -7.91 -1.51
CA ALA A 533 -26.34 -7.06 -1.83
C ALA A 533 -26.30 -5.72 -1.05
N LEU A 534 -25.83 -5.70 0.20
CA LEU A 534 -25.58 -4.47 0.97
C LEU A 534 -24.53 -3.57 0.30
N LEU A 535 -23.45 -4.15 -0.26
CA LEU A 535 -22.43 -3.39 -0.99
C LEU A 535 -23.04 -2.65 -2.19
N TYR A 536 -23.83 -3.35 -3.01
CA TYR A 536 -24.51 -2.73 -4.16
C TYR A 536 -25.58 -1.73 -3.72
N ASN A 537 -26.33 -2.03 -2.66
CA ASN A 537 -27.34 -1.13 -2.10
C ASN A 537 -26.72 0.19 -1.62
N SER A 538 -25.45 0.19 -1.19
CA SER A 538 -24.74 1.42 -0.80
C SER A 538 -24.50 2.41 -1.95
N VAL A 539 -24.56 1.95 -3.20
CA VAL A 539 -24.40 2.80 -4.40
C VAL A 539 -25.76 3.18 -4.97
N ASN A 540 -26.69 2.23 -5.05
CA ASN A 540 -28.02 2.45 -5.66
C ASN A 540 -29.16 1.87 -4.78
N PRO A 541 -29.52 2.52 -3.65
CA PRO A 541 -30.40 1.93 -2.65
C PRO A 541 -31.79 1.54 -3.16
N GLY A 542 -32.43 2.41 -3.96
CA GLY A 542 -33.77 2.15 -4.49
C GLY A 542 -33.78 1.11 -5.61
N GLN A 543 -32.79 1.18 -6.50
CA GLN A 543 -32.77 0.36 -7.71
C GLN A 543 -32.33 -1.08 -7.45
N VAL A 544 -31.46 -1.32 -6.46
CA VAL A 544 -31.09 -2.69 -6.06
C VAL A 544 -32.30 -3.45 -5.52
N LEU A 545 -33.14 -2.79 -4.72
CA LEU A 545 -34.38 -3.38 -4.24
C LEU A 545 -35.32 -3.69 -5.40
N ASP A 546 -35.50 -2.77 -6.36
CA ASP A 546 -36.34 -3.00 -7.54
C ASP A 546 -35.85 -4.18 -8.40
N ILE A 547 -34.53 -4.35 -8.55
CA ILE A 547 -33.94 -5.49 -9.27
C ILE A 547 -34.28 -6.80 -8.54
N LEU A 548 -34.07 -6.85 -7.22
CA LEU A 548 -34.36 -8.05 -6.42
C LEU A 548 -35.87 -8.39 -6.40
N PHE A 549 -36.75 -7.38 -6.32
CA PHE A 549 -38.19 -7.58 -6.43
C PHE A 549 -38.60 -8.08 -7.83
N SER A 550 -38.03 -7.49 -8.89
CA SER A 550 -38.27 -7.97 -10.26
C SER A 550 -37.77 -9.40 -10.45
N GLU A 551 -36.61 -9.76 -9.91
CA GLU A 551 -36.03 -11.11 -9.98
C GLU A 551 -36.96 -12.11 -9.29
N ALA A 552 -37.41 -11.79 -8.07
CA ALA A 552 -38.31 -12.64 -7.29
C ALA A 552 -39.64 -12.85 -8.02
N SER A 553 -40.21 -11.80 -8.63
CA SER A 553 -41.48 -11.90 -9.36
C SER A 553 -41.42 -12.75 -10.62
N LYS A 554 -40.24 -12.87 -11.24
CA LYS A 554 -40.03 -13.62 -12.49
C LYS A 554 -39.60 -15.07 -12.25
N SER A 555 -39.17 -15.41 -11.04
CA SER A 555 -38.63 -16.74 -10.76
C SER A 555 -39.76 -17.78 -10.60
N PRO A 556 -39.68 -18.93 -11.29
CA PRO A 556 -40.60 -20.04 -11.08
C PRO A 556 -40.31 -20.84 -9.79
N ASP A 557 -39.13 -20.69 -9.18
CA ASP A 557 -38.76 -21.36 -7.93
C ASP A 557 -39.21 -20.54 -6.71
N GLN A 558 -40.25 -21.01 -6.01
CA GLN A 558 -40.76 -20.41 -4.79
C GLN A 558 -39.71 -20.32 -3.66
N ASN A 559 -38.75 -21.25 -3.62
CA ASN A 559 -37.67 -21.21 -2.62
C ASN A 559 -36.68 -20.09 -2.92
N TYR A 560 -36.34 -19.88 -4.20
CA TYR A 560 -35.50 -18.76 -4.61
C TYR A 560 -36.20 -17.41 -4.39
N ALA A 561 -37.48 -17.30 -4.74
CA ALA A 561 -38.26 -16.09 -4.48
C ALA A 561 -38.32 -15.78 -2.96
N SER A 562 -38.53 -16.80 -2.13
CA SER A 562 -38.50 -16.67 -0.66
C SER A 562 -37.12 -16.23 -0.14
N PHE A 563 -36.04 -16.78 -0.71
CA PHE A 563 -34.66 -16.39 -0.41
C PHE A 563 -34.40 -14.91 -0.72
N LEU A 564 -34.85 -14.43 -1.88
CA LEU A 564 -34.73 -13.03 -2.27
C LEU A 564 -35.52 -12.08 -1.36
N ILE A 565 -36.73 -12.46 -0.94
CA ILE A 565 -37.51 -11.66 0.01
C ILE A 565 -36.82 -11.61 1.39
N ARG A 566 -36.26 -12.73 1.88
CA ARG A 566 -35.44 -12.73 3.11
C ARG A 566 -34.23 -11.82 2.97
N LEU A 567 -33.63 -11.77 1.77
CA LEU A 567 -32.46 -10.96 1.48
C LEU A 567 -32.80 -9.48 1.50
N ILE A 568 -33.89 -9.08 0.85
CA ILE A 568 -34.43 -7.71 0.88
C ILE A 568 -34.68 -7.25 2.33
N CYS A 569 -35.29 -8.09 3.16
CA CYS A 569 -35.55 -7.76 4.56
C CYS A 569 -34.27 -7.52 5.37
N ARG A 570 -33.16 -8.19 5.02
CA ARG A 570 -31.85 -8.00 5.66
C ARG A 570 -31.12 -6.74 5.18
N ILE A 571 -31.25 -6.39 3.91
CA ILE A 571 -30.62 -5.21 3.31
C ILE A 571 -31.32 -3.93 3.80
N SER A 572 -32.63 -3.98 3.97
CA SER A 572 -33.46 -2.85 4.37
C SER A 572 -34.24 -3.14 5.66
N PRO A 573 -33.56 -3.22 6.82
CA PRO A 573 -34.21 -3.53 8.10
C PRO A 573 -35.27 -2.49 8.49
N ASP A 574 -35.12 -1.23 8.05
CA ASP A 574 -36.11 -0.18 8.26
C ASP A 574 -37.47 -0.52 7.63
N ALA A 575 -37.48 -1.29 6.54
CA ALA A 575 -38.70 -1.68 5.85
C ALA A 575 -39.57 -2.64 6.69
N ILE A 576 -38.98 -3.31 7.67
CA ILE A 576 -39.69 -4.18 8.63
C ILE A 576 -39.69 -3.62 10.06
N ALA A 577 -39.17 -2.40 10.28
CA ALA A 577 -38.99 -1.87 11.63
C ALA A 577 -40.33 -1.56 12.34
N SER A 578 -41.29 -0.98 11.61
CA SER A 578 -42.58 -0.54 12.16
C SER A 578 -43.77 -1.18 11.45
N SER A 579 -44.92 -1.21 12.13
CA SER A 579 -46.21 -1.65 11.57
C SER A 579 -46.55 -0.94 10.26
N LYS A 580 -46.35 0.38 10.19
CA LYS A 580 -46.61 1.18 8.98
C LYS A 580 -45.69 0.77 7.81
N ASN A 581 -44.43 0.43 8.10
CA ASN A 581 -43.49 0.00 7.07
C ASN A 581 -43.84 -1.41 6.57
N LEU A 582 -44.31 -2.30 7.45
CA LEU A 582 -44.80 -3.63 7.06
C LEU A 582 -46.05 -3.54 6.16
N GLU A 583 -46.99 -2.65 6.45
CA GLU A 583 -48.15 -2.38 5.56
C GLU A 583 -47.70 -1.86 4.19
N ASN A 584 -46.73 -0.93 4.17
CA ASN A 584 -46.15 -0.44 2.93
C ASN A 584 -45.43 -1.55 2.14
N PHE A 585 -44.71 -2.45 2.83
CA PHE A 585 -44.04 -3.59 2.24
C PHE A 585 -45.04 -4.57 1.63
N TYR A 586 -46.13 -4.85 2.34
CA TYR A 586 -47.21 -5.70 1.85
C TYR A 586 -47.85 -5.14 0.57
N ARG A 587 -48.18 -3.85 0.56
CA ARG A 587 -48.68 -3.17 -0.66
C ARG A 587 -47.65 -3.18 -1.79
N HIS A 588 -46.37 -3.14 -1.47
CA HIS A 588 -45.31 -3.24 -2.47
C HIS A 588 -45.25 -4.65 -3.09
N LEU A 589 -45.33 -5.71 -2.29
CA LEU A 589 -45.42 -7.09 -2.79
C LEU A 589 -46.67 -7.33 -3.64
N GLN A 590 -47.81 -6.71 -3.28
CA GLN A 590 -49.03 -6.78 -4.09
C GLN A 590 -48.84 -6.23 -5.50
N LYS A 591 -48.04 -5.17 -5.68
CA LYS A 591 -47.72 -4.62 -7.02
C LYS A 591 -46.99 -5.63 -7.91
N TYR A 592 -46.26 -6.57 -7.32
CA TYR A 592 -45.53 -7.62 -8.03
C TYR A 592 -46.26 -8.98 -8.02
N ASN A 593 -47.53 -9.04 -7.58
CA ASN A 593 -48.29 -10.29 -7.42
C ASN A 593 -47.61 -11.33 -6.49
N MET A 594 -46.89 -10.87 -5.47
CA MET A 594 -46.15 -11.71 -4.52
C MET A 594 -46.73 -11.68 -3.09
N SER A 595 -48.04 -11.50 -2.95
CA SER A 595 -48.71 -11.37 -1.63
C SER A 595 -48.48 -12.58 -0.71
N ASP A 596 -48.35 -13.77 -1.28
CA ASP A 596 -48.22 -15.03 -0.53
C ASP A 596 -46.86 -15.14 0.19
N LEU A 597 -45.84 -14.46 -0.34
CA LEU A 597 -44.50 -14.39 0.25
C LEU A 597 -44.42 -13.43 1.45
N PHE A 598 -45.49 -12.70 1.76
CA PHE A 598 -45.51 -11.83 2.96
C PHE A 598 -45.39 -12.63 4.26
N SER A 599 -45.79 -13.90 4.26
CA SER A 599 -45.55 -14.85 5.37
C SER A 599 -44.06 -14.94 5.74
N VAL A 600 -43.16 -14.86 4.75
CA VAL A 600 -41.71 -14.86 4.95
C VAL A 600 -41.22 -13.55 5.59
N VAL A 601 -41.82 -12.41 5.21
CA VAL A 601 -41.52 -11.10 5.82
C VAL A 601 -41.90 -11.09 7.31
N LEU A 602 -43.07 -11.64 7.63
CA LEU A 602 -43.54 -11.77 9.01
C LEU A 602 -42.63 -12.70 9.83
N GLU A 603 -42.18 -13.82 9.25
CA GLU A 603 -41.19 -14.72 9.85
C GLU A 603 -39.88 -14.00 10.17
N VAL A 604 -39.32 -13.22 9.22
CA VAL A 604 -38.08 -12.46 9.44
C VAL A 604 -38.27 -11.39 10.52
N LYS A 605 -39.41 -10.70 10.56
CA LYS A 605 -39.72 -9.75 11.62
C LYS A 605 -39.78 -10.45 12.98
N ALA A 606 -40.48 -11.57 13.10
CA ALA A 606 -40.50 -12.38 14.31
C ALA A 606 -39.08 -12.81 14.75
N ASP A 607 -38.22 -13.17 13.79
CA ASP A 607 -36.84 -13.53 14.06
C ASP A 607 -35.96 -12.34 14.51
N SER A 608 -36.33 -11.10 14.17
CA SER A 608 -35.62 -9.91 14.68
C SER A 608 -36.00 -9.50 16.11
N LEU A 609 -37.15 -9.95 16.62
CA LEU A 609 -37.64 -9.55 17.94
C LEU A 609 -36.94 -10.34 19.06
N SER A 610 -36.54 -9.64 20.12
CA SER A 610 -35.87 -10.22 21.28
C SER A 610 -36.63 -10.03 22.59
N ARG A 611 -37.43 -8.96 22.72
CA ARG A 611 -38.18 -8.65 23.95
C ARG A 611 -39.60 -9.24 23.90
N PRO A 612 -40.07 -9.87 25.00
CA PRO A 612 -41.42 -10.46 25.06
C PRO A 612 -42.54 -9.44 24.75
N GLN A 613 -42.42 -8.22 25.27
CA GLN A 613 -43.42 -7.15 25.06
C GLN A 613 -43.53 -6.71 23.60
N ASP A 614 -42.41 -6.69 22.88
CA ASP A 614 -42.39 -6.31 21.46
C ASP A 614 -42.95 -7.43 20.57
N MET A 615 -42.68 -8.69 20.93
CA MET A 615 -43.32 -9.85 20.31
C MET A 615 -44.83 -9.83 20.51
N GLU A 616 -45.30 -9.46 21.70
CA GLU A 616 -46.72 -9.39 22.03
C GLU A 616 -47.43 -8.29 21.22
N ARG A 617 -46.86 -7.08 21.20
CA ARG A 617 -47.36 -5.97 20.36
C ARG A 617 -47.38 -6.34 18.88
N PHE A 618 -46.40 -7.10 18.42
CA PHE A 618 -46.32 -7.54 17.04
C PHE A 618 -47.44 -8.53 16.69
N VAL A 619 -47.68 -9.53 17.55
CA VAL A 619 -48.81 -10.47 17.39
C VAL A 619 -50.15 -9.74 17.44
N ASP A 620 -50.32 -8.80 18.38
CA ASP A 620 -51.55 -7.98 18.48
C ASP A 620 -51.80 -7.17 17.21
N TRP A 621 -50.75 -6.60 16.62
CA TRP A 621 -50.85 -5.88 15.35
C TRP A 621 -51.23 -6.79 14.19
N ILE A 622 -50.62 -7.99 14.08
CA ILE A 622 -50.97 -8.96 13.02
C ILE A 622 -52.45 -9.32 13.10
N LEU A 623 -52.95 -9.65 14.30
CA LEU A 623 -54.34 -10.04 14.53
C LEU A 623 -55.33 -8.88 14.34
N GLY A 624 -54.90 -7.65 14.62
CA GLY A 624 -55.71 -6.44 14.38
C GLY A 624 -55.78 -5.99 12.92
N CYS A 625 -54.90 -6.49 12.05
CA CYS A 625 -54.80 -6.03 10.67
C CYS A 625 -55.69 -6.83 9.72
N ARG A 626 -56.79 -6.24 9.25
CA ARG A 626 -57.75 -6.89 8.32
C ARG A 626 -57.11 -7.32 6.99
N GLU A 627 -56.09 -6.61 6.52
CA GLU A 627 -55.39 -6.91 5.27
C GLU A 627 -54.59 -8.23 5.34
N LEU A 628 -54.29 -8.74 6.54
CA LEU A 628 -53.48 -9.94 6.76
C LEU A 628 -54.30 -11.20 7.05
N ALA A 629 -55.63 -11.12 7.02
CA ALA A 629 -56.53 -12.21 7.40
C ALA A 629 -56.36 -13.51 6.57
N GLY A 630 -55.79 -13.41 5.36
CA GLY A 630 -55.51 -14.55 4.47
C GLY A 630 -54.07 -15.06 4.48
N VAL A 631 -53.15 -14.45 5.25
CA VAL A 631 -51.73 -14.82 5.27
C VAL A 631 -51.47 -15.92 6.29
N SER A 632 -50.74 -16.97 5.90
CA SER A 632 -50.36 -18.05 6.82
C SER A 632 -49.43 -17.55 7.93
N LEU A 633 -49.84 -17.74 9.19
CA LEU A 633 -49.05 -17.39 10.39
C LEU A 633 -48.20 -18.56 10.91
N ALA A 634 -48.20 -19.70 10.22
CA ALA A 634 -47.60 -20.94 10.72
C ALA A 634 -46.09 -20.81 10.99
N SER A 635 -45.33 -20.18 10.10
CA SER A 635 -43.88 -19.95 10.28
C SER A 635 -43.62 -18.91 11.36
N THR A 636 -44.33 -17.78 11.32
CA THR A 636 -44.20 -16.69 12.30
C THR A 636 -44.44 -17.17 13.73
N VAL A 637 -45.51 -17.92 13.96
CA VAL A 637 -45.86 -18.43 15.29
C VAL A 637 -44.82 -19.44 15.79
N LYS A 638 -44.31 -20.34 14.92
CA LYS A 638 -43.22 -21.26 15.27
C LYS A 638 -41.93 -20.51 15.67
N THR A 639 -41.57 -19.47 14.94
CA THR A 639 -40.37 -18.66 15.24
C THR A 639 -40.48 -17.94 16.57
N ILE A 640 -41.67 -17.39 16.90
CA ILE A 640 -41.88 -16.76 18.22
C ILE A 640 -41.88 -17.81 19.33
N ASP A 641 -42.52 -18.96 19.13
CA ASP A 641 -42.54 -20.07 20.09
C ASP A 641 -41.14 -20.56 20.44
N ALA A 642 -40.28 -20.76 19.44
CA ALA A 642 -38.90 -21.22 19.63
C ALA A 642 -38.05 -20.30 20.52
N LYS A 643 -38.40 -19.00 20.61
CA LYS A 643 -37.68 -18.01 21.42
C LYS A 643 -38.18 -17.89 22.86
N MET A 644 -39.31 -18.51 23.19
CA MET A 644 -39.88 -18.43 24.52
C MET A 644 -39.05 -19.23 25.53
N VAL A 645 -38.75 -18.60 26.67
CA VAL A 645 -38.02 -19.23 27.76
C VAL A 645 -38.98 -19.56 28.90
N LEU A 646 -39.08 -20.84 29.26
CA LEU A 646 -40.02 -21.39 30.27
C LEU A 646 -39.86 -20.80 31.68
N SER A 647 -38.66 -20.35 32.03
CA SER A 647 -38.37 -19.76 33.34
C SER A 647 -38.78 -18.30 33.45
N ASN A 648 -38.91 -17.57 32.33
CA ASN A 648 -39.24 -16.14 32.34
C ASN A 648 -40.77 -15.93 32.40
N LYS A 649 -41.23 -15.23 33.44
CA LYS A 649 -42.65 -14.93 33.68
C LYS A 649 -43.23 -13.95 32.66
N GLU A 650 -42.41 -13.16 31.97
CA GLU A 650 -42.85 -12.17 30.99
C GLU A 650 -43.48 -12.80 29.74
N PHE A 651 -43.18 -14.07 29.44
CA PHE A 651 -43.75 -14.78 28.29
C PHE A 651 -45.16 -15.33 28.51
N ARG A 652 -45.75 -15.20 29.71
CA ARG A 652 -47.09 -15.75 30.01
C ARG A 652 -48.18 -15.19 29.11
N SER A 653 -48.26 -13.86 29.00
CA SER A 653 -49.26 -13.17 28.17
C SER A 653 -49.10 -13.56 26.69
N LEU A 654 -47.85 -13.56 26.21
CA LEU A 654 -47.52 -13.95 24.84
C LEU A 654 -47.87 -15.42 24.54
N ALA A 655 -47.58 -16.35 25.47
CA ALA A 655 -47.89 -17.76 25.32
C ALA A 655 -49.40 -18.02 25.22
N ALA A 656 -50.20 -17.36 26.07
CA ALA A 656 -51.65 -17.43 25.99
C ALA A 656 -52.18 -16.92 24.65
N LYS A 657 -51.62 -15.80 24.15
CA LYS A 657 -51.99 -15.24 22.84
C LYS A 657 -51.62 -16.18 21.69
N ILE A 658 -50.40 -16.71 21.66
CA ILE A 658 -49.98 -17.69 20.64
C ILE A 658 -50.93 -18.88 20.60
N GLN A 659 -51.27 -19.44 21.77
CA GLN A 659 -52.18 -20.59 21.83
C GLN A 659 -53.59 -20.25 21.35
N SER A 660 -54.05 -19.01 21.54
CA SER A 660 -55.35 -18.54 21.03
C SER A 660 -55.38 -18.27 19.51
N CYS A 661 -54.24 -17.94 18.90
CA CYS A 661 -54.15 -17.57 17.48
C CYS A 661 -53.39 -18.57 16.59
N ARG A 662 -53.05 -19.74 17.15
CA ARG A 662 -52.33 -20.82 16.46
C ARG A 662 -53.17 -21.40 15.32
N PRO A 663 -52.64 -21.50 14.08
CA PRO A 663 -53.30 -22.23 13.01
C PRO A 663 -53.44 -23.73 13.32
N GLU A 664 -54.51 -24.36 12.86
CA GLU A 664 -54.73 -25.81 13.06
C GLU A 664 -53.54 -26.62 12.53
N GLY A 665 -53.07 -27.60 13.32
CA GLY A 665 -51.94 -28.47 12.98
C GLY A 665 -50.53 -27.92 13.26
N VAL A 666 -50.36 -26.65 13.65
CA VAL A 666 -49.04 -26.07 13.99
C VAL A 666 -48.64 -26.45 15.42
N ILE A 667 -47.47 -27.07 15.63
CA ILE A 667 -47.02 -27.47 16.98
C ILE A 667 -46.19 -26.35 17.61
N CYS A 668 -46.60 -25.85 18.78
CA CYS A 668 -45.94 -24.78 19.53
C CYS A 668 -45.62 -25.25 20.94
N ILE A 669 -44.45 -25.89 21.10
CA ILE A 669 -44.11 -26.64 22.31
C ILE A 669 -43.88 -25.70 23.50
N ASN A 670 -43.13 -24.61 23.34
CA ASN A 670 -42.73 -23.77 24.47
C ASN A 670 -43.93 -22.98 25.05
N SER A 671 -44.74 -22.38 24.18
CA SER A 671 -45.98 -21.69 24.57
C SER A 671 -46.99 -22.65 25.19
N ALA A 672 -47.11 -23.89 24.70
CA ALA A 672 -48.01 -24.89 25.29
C ALA A 672 -47.64 -25.19 26.75
N HIS A 673 -46.35 -25.31 27.05
CA HIS A 673 -45.86 -25.53 28.41
C HIS A 673 -46.05 -24.30 29.30
N ILE A 674 -45.68 -23.09 28.84
CA ILE A 674 -45.89 -21.87 29.63
C ILE A 674 -47.38 -21.64 29.92
N PHE A 675 -48.24 -21.84 28.91
CA PHE A 675 -49.68 -21.67 29.02
C PHE A 675 -50.32 -22.72 29.95
N ALA A 676 -49.85 -23.97 29.93
CA ALA A 676 -50.31 -25.01 30.85
C ALA A 676 -50.22 -24.58 32.32
N ILE A 677 -49.09 -23.99 32.73
CA ILE A 677 -48.88 -23.51 34.10
C ILE A 677 -49.80 -22.31 34.43
N ASP A 678 -50.10 -21.45 33.47
CA ASP A 678 -50.95 -20.27 33.65
C ASP A 678 -52.43 -20.66 33.78
N VAL A 679 -52.88 -21.62 32.96
CA VAL A 679 -54.24 -22.19 33.03
C VAL A 679 -54.50 -22.85 34.39
N LEU A 680 -53.49 -23.50 34.99
CA LEU A 680 -53.59 -24.04 36.35
C LEU A 680 -53.67 -22.95 37.43
N ASP A 681 -53.23 -21.70 37.17
CA ASP A 681 -53.43 -20.58 38.11
C ASP A 681 -54.81 -19.92 37.96
N ASP A 682 -55.42 -19.97 36.77
CA ASP A 682 -56.70 -19.32 36.49
C ASP A 682 -57.92 -20.21 36.82
N ARG A 683 -58.39 -20.09 38.06
CA ARG A 683 -59.60 -20.79 38.55
C ARG A 683 -60.91 -20.36 37.87
N ARG A 684 -60.91 -19.35 36.99
CA ARG A 684 -62.12 -18.91 36.27
C ARG A 684 -62.44 -19.81 35.07
N ARG A 685 -61.48 -20.60 34.59
CA ARG A 685 -61.60 -21.44 33.37
C ARG A 685 -61.75 -22.94 33.64
N VAL A 686 -62.13 -23.34 34.85
CA VAL A 686 -62.18 -24.76 35.27
C VAL A 686 -63.03 -25.63 34.33
N ASN A 687 -64.12 -25.07 33.79
CA ASN A 687 -65.01 -25.78 32.87
C ASN A 687 -64.38 -26.07 31.49
N GLU A 688 -63.31 -25.38 31.12
CA GLU A 688 -62.62 -25.51 29.83
C GLU A 688 -61.31 -26.32 29.92
N TRP A 689 -60.86 -26.65 31.14
CA TRP A 689 -59.56 -27.28 31.38
C TRP A 689 -59.39 -28.58 30.59
N THR A 690 -60.40 -29.45 30.55
CA THR A 690 -60.33 -30.73 29.81
C THR A 690 -60.04 -30.52 28.32
N THR A 691 -60.72 -29.57 27.68
CA THR A 691 -60.53 -29.24 26.25
C THR A 691 -59.15 -28.62 26.01
N ILE A 692 -58.73 -27.71 26.88
CA ILE A 692 -57.44 -27.02 26.78
C ILE A 692 -56.30 -28.03 26.92
N PHE A 693 -56.28 -28.86 27.97
CA PHE A 693 -55.19 -29.81 28.21
C PHE A 693 -55.10 -30.89 27.13
N ASN A 694 -56.22 -31.36 26.57
CA ASN A 694 -56.18 -32.26 25.41
C ASN A 694 -55.48 -31.63 24.19
N SER A 695 -55.73 -30.34 23.93
CA SER A 695 -55.05 -29.60 22.86
C SER A 695 -53.55 -29.39 23.13
N LEU A 696 -53.16 -29.20 24.41
CA LEU A 696 -51.76 -29.04 24.80
C LEU A 696 -51.00 -30.37 24.70
N VAL A 697 -51.61 -31.49 25.07
CA VAL A 697 -50.99 -32.83 24.95
C VAL A 697 -50.72 -33.18 23.48
N GLN A 698 -51.61 -32.81 22.56
CA GLN A 698 -51.38 -32.94 21.12
C GLN A 698 -50.18 -32.11 20.62
N GLN A 699 -49.78 -31.07 21.37
CA GLN A 699 -48.59 -30.26 21.13
C GLN A 699 -47.36 -30.75 21.92
N TRP A 700 -47.38 -32.02 22.34
CA TRP A 700 -46.31 -32.67 23.09
C TRP A 700 -46.13 -32.14 24.52
N PHE A 701 -47.16 -31.61 25.16
CA PHE A 701 -47.10 -31.30 26.59
C PHE A 701 -47.34 -32.56 27.45
N PRO A 702 -46.54 -32.84 28.51
CA PRO A 702 -45.25 -32.25 28.86
C PRO A 702 -44.04 -33.04 28.29
N SER A 703 -43.20 -32.39 27.47
CA SER A 703 -42.02 -33.01 26.82
C SER A 703 -40.69 -32.29 27.05
N ILE A 704 -40.69 -31.02 27.45
CA ILE A 704 -39.44 -30.25 27.57
C ILE A 704 -38.66 -30.69 28.81
N LYS A 705 -37.36 -31.00 28.67
CA LYS A 705 -36.49 -31.45 29.77
C LYS A 705 -35.90 -30.26 30.56
N ASP A 706 -36.74 -29.47 31.22
CA ASP A 706 -36.34 -28.39 32.13
C ASP A 706 -36.71 -28.77 33.57
N GLU A 707 -35.72 -28.99 34.43
CA GLU A 707 -35.95 -29.42 35.83
C GLU A 707 -36.71 -28.37 36.65
N SER A 708 -36.41 -27.08 36.46
CA SER A 708 -37.05 -25.98 37.19
C SER A 708 -38.52 -25.82 36.81
N TYR A 709 -38.83 -26.09 35.54
CA TYR A 709 -40.20 -26.12 35.05
C TYR A 709 -40.93 -27.38 35.54
N ALA A 710 -40.30 -28.56 35.45
CA ALA A 710 -40.87 -29.82 35.92
C ALA A 710 -41.20 -29.78 37.42
N ASP A 711 -40.33 -29.18 38.25
CA ASP A 711 -40.59 -28.96 39.68
C ASP A 711 -41.79 -28.03 39.93
N ARG A 712 -41.90 -26.95 39.15
CA ARG A 712 -43.05 -26.02 39.25
C ARG A 712 -44.36 -26.69 38.84
N LEU A 713 -44.33 -27.48 37.76
CA LEU A 713 -45.50 -28.23 37.30
C LEU A 713 -45.92 -29.28 38.33
N ALA A 714 -44.98 -30.08 38.85
CA ALA A 714 -45.24 -31.08 39.88
C ALA A 714 -45.88 -30.48 41.13
N LYS A 715 -45.31 -29.37 41.64
CA LYS A 715 -45.88 -28.64 42.78
C LYS A 715 -47.32 -28.19 42.52
N LYS A 716 -47.61 -27.65 41.34
CA LYS A 716 -48.96 -27.16 41.03
C LYS A 716 -49.97 -28.30 40.87
N VAL A 717 -49.58 -29.37 40.20
CA VAL A 717 -50.41 -30.55 39.97
C VAL A 717 -50.77 -31.24 41.29
N CYS A 718 -49.84 -31.32 42.24
CA CYS A 718 -50.09 -31.93 43.56
C CYS A 718 -50.74 -30.98 44.58
N SER A 719 -50.49 -29.66 44.50
CA SER A 719 -50.95 -28.71 45.52
C SER A 719 -52.37 -28.17 45.33
N GLN A 720 -52.85 -28.12 44.09
CA GLN A 720 -54.18 -27.63 43.75
C GLN A 720 -55.12 -28.82 43.60
N GLY A 721 -56.28 -28.80 44.25
CA GLY A 721 -57.30 -29.85 44.07
C GLY A 721 -57.89 -29.82 42.66
N LEU A 722 -57.16 -30.38 41.70
CA LEU A 722 -57.56 -30.45 40.29
C LEU A 722 -58.76 -31.39 40.11
N PRO A 723 -59.67 -31.13 39.17
CA PRO A 723 -60.66 -32.11 38.75
C PRO A 723 -59.97 -33.39 38.30
N GLN A 724 -60.50 -34.55 38.72
CA GLN A 724 -59.92 -35.87 38.50
C GLN A 724 -59.60 -36.15 37.01
N GLU A 725 -60.44 -35.65 36.10
CA GLU A 725 -60.26 -35.81 34.65
C GLU A 725 -59.04 -35.05 34.11
N VAL A 726 -58.79 -33.84 34.63
CA VAL A 726 -57.65 -33.00 34.21
C VAL A 726 -56.35 -33.54 34.79
N PHE A 727 -56.40 -33.97 36.05
CA PHE A 727 -55.28 -34.66 36.69
C PHE A 727 -54.87 -35.91 35.90
N ARG A 728 -55.87 -36.71 35.47
CA ARG A 728 -55.65 -37.88 34.62
C ARG A 728 -54.99 -37.53 33.28
N ILE A 729 -55.46 -36.51 32.57
CA ILE A 729 -54.86 -36.10 31.27
C ILE A 729 -53.38 -35.73 31.44
N ILE A 730 -53.06 -34.89 32.43
CA ILE A 730 -51.69 -34.43 32.67
C ILE A 730 -50.78 -35.59 33.08
N MET A 731 -51.25 -36.44 33.99
CA MET A 731 -50.49 -37.59 34.49
C MET A 731 -50.30 -38.67 33.43
N SER A 732 -51.32 -38.96 32.62
CA SER A 732 -51.20 -39.90 31.51
C SER A 732 -50.15 -39.43 30.50
N ALA A 733 -50.10 -38.13 30.19
CA ALA A 733 -49.06 -37.56 29.34
C ALA A 733 -47.67 -37.57 30.02
N ALA A 734 -47.59 -37.22 31.31
CA ALA A 734 -46.34 -37.23 32.08
C ALA A 734 -45.77 -38.64 32.29
N SER A 735 -46.62 -39.68 32.31
CA SER A 735 -46.24 -41.08 32.50
C SER A 735 -45.27 -41.61 31.44
N GLN A 736 -45.16 -40.91 30.30
CA GLN A 736 -44.23 -41.25 29.21
C GLN A 736 -42.84 -40.61 29.41
N SER A 737 -42.67 -39.69 30.36
CA SER A 737 -41.42 -38.98 30.61
C SER A 737 -40.84 -39.30 31.99
N PRO A 738 -39.61 -39.86 32.08
CA PRO A 738 -38.97 -40.17 33.36
C PRO A 738 -38.81 -38.97 34.29
N LEU A 739 -38.50 -37.80 33.71
CA LEU A 739 -38.33 -36.57 34.47
C LEU A 739 -39.63 -36.14 35.14
N TYR A 740 -40.72 -36.01 34.38
CA TYR A 740 -42.00 -35.53 34.91
C TYR A 740 -42.65 -36.58 35.83
N SER A 741 -42.60 -37.86 35.46
CA SER A 741 -43.07 -38.96 36.31
C SER A 741 -42.38 -38.94 37.67
N ALA A 742 -41.04 -38.89 37.70
CA ALA A 742 -40.29 -38.86 38.95
C ALA A 742 -40.58 -37.59 39.78
N LYS A 743 -40.64 -36.40 39.16
CA LYS A 743 -40.90 -35.15 39.89
C LYS A 743 -42.30 -35.09 40.48
N ILE A 744 -43.33 -35.50 39.74
CA ILE A 744 -44.71 -35.48 40.23
C ILE A 744 -44.91 -36.53 41.33
N VAL A 745 -44.40 -37.76 41.12
CA VAL A 745 -44.46 -38.81 42.14
C VAL A 745 -43.70 -38.38 43.40
N ASN A 746 -42.47 -37.88 43.30
CA ASN A 746 -41.71 -37.43 44.47
C ASN A 746 -42.40 -36.28 45.23
N GLU A 747 -43.04 -35.34 44.53
CA GLU A 747 -43.76 -34.24 45.19
C GLU A 747 -45.06 -34.72 45.87
N ALA A 748 -45.79 -35.66 45.26
CA ALA A 748 -46.92 -36.33 45.88
C ALA A 748 -46.50 -37.14 47.12
N PHE A 749 -45.33 -37.76 47.10
CA PHE A 749 -44.82 -38.55 48.24
C PHE A 749 -44.20 -37.67 49.35
N ARG A 750 -43.72 -36.47 49.04
CA ARG A 750 -43.30 -35.48 50.04
C ARG A 750 -44.46 -34.94 50.88
N SER A 751 -45.69 -35.03 50.37
CA SER A 751 -46.91 -34.54 51.02
C SER A 751 -47.65 -35.62 51.83
N ILE A 752 -47.03 -36.80 52.05
CA ILE A 752 -47.55 -37.88 52.91
C ILE A 752 -47.83 -37.35 54.33
N GLY A 753 -49.10 -37.45 54.76
CA GLY A 753 -49.56 -36.97 56.07
C GLY A 753 -50.16 -35.55 56.05
N SER A 754 -50.57 -35.07 54.87
CA SER A 754 -51.22 -33.76 54.68
C SER A 754 -52.63 -33.93 54.06
N LYS A 755 -53.43 -32.86 53.93
CA LYS A 755 -54.78 -32.93 53.33
C LYS A 755 -54.82 -33.38 51.84
N GLN A 756 -53.68 -33.72 51.22
CA GLN A 756 -53.52 -34.07 49.80
C GLN A 756 -53.34 -35.58 49.54
N ASP A 757 -53.61 -36.43 50.53
CA ASP A 757 -53.39 -37.88 50.46
C ASP A 757 -54.15 -38.61 49.33
N SER A 758 -55.23 -38.02 48.79
CA SER A 758 -55.99 -38.60 47.67
C SER A 758 -55.21 -38.64 46.35
N VAL A 759 -54.18 -37.78 46.19
CA VAL A 759 -53.38 -37.67 44.97
C VAL A 759 -52.55 -38.93 44.72
N ILE A 760 -52.02 -39.56 45.78
CA ILE A 760 -51.21 -40.80 45.66
C ILE A 760 -52.09 -41.95 45.15
N GLY A 761 -53.31 -42.06 45.67
CA GLY A 761 -54.30 -43.03 45.20
C GLY A 761 -54.65 -42.84 43.72
N GLU A 762 -54.85 -41.60 43.28
CA GLU A 762 -55.12 -41.27 41.86
C GLU A 762 -53.94 -41.58 40.94
N ILE A 763 -52.69 -41.32 41.36
CA ILE A 763 -51.49 -41.69 40.60
C ILE A 763 -51.42 -43.21 40.40
N LEU A 764 -51.75 -44.00 41.43
CA LEU A 764 -51.77 -45.46 41.34
C LEU A 764 -52.86 -45.98 40.41
N GLU A 765 -54.05 -45.37 40.43
CA GLU A 765 -55.11 -45.70 39.47
C GLU A 765 -54.70 -45.41 38.02
N ILE A 766 -53.98 -44.30 37.79
CA ILE A 766 -53.46 -43.94 36.47
C ILE A 766 -52.31 -44.86 36.06
N ALA A 767 -51.46 -45.29 36.99
CA ALA A 767 -50.40 -46.26 36.72
C ALA A 767 -50.96 -47.61 36.26
N VAL A 768 -52.06 -48.07 36.86
CA VAL A 768 -52.80 -49.26 36.39
C VAL A 768 -53.36 -49.05 34.99
N GLN A 769 -53.99 -47.91 34.72
CA GLN A 769 -54.63 -47.64 33.43
C GLN A 769 -53.62 -47.46 32.28
N THR A 770 -52.47 -46.84 32.56
CA THR A 770 -51.45 -46.54 31.55
C THR A 770 -50.44 -47.68 31.38
N ASN A 771 -50.28 -48.54 32.39
CA ASN A 771 -49.28 -49.61 32.45
C ASN A 771 -47.85 -49.13 32.06
N SER A 772 -47.51 -47.88 32.38
CA SER A 772 -46.22 -47.27 32.02
C SER A 772 -45.11 -47.79 32.94
N LYS A 773 -44.07 -48.41 32.35
CA LYS A 773 -42.86 -48.82 33.06
C LYS A 773 -42.14 -47.63 33.71
N VAL A 774 -42.17 -46.46 33.08
CA VAL A 774 -41.52 -45.24 33.58
C VAL A 774 -42.19 -44.76 34.87
N LEU A 775 -43.52 -44.78 34.90
CA LEU A 775 -44.28 -44.42 36.10
C LEU A 775 -44.13 -45.47 37.20
N PHE A 776 -44.06 -46.76 36.84
CA PHE A 776 -43.76 -47.86 37.76
C PHE A 776 -42.39 -47.67 38.43
N ASP A 777 -41.33 -47.44 37.65
CA ASP A 777 -39.97 -47.25 38.17
C ASP A 777 -39.89 -46.00 39.07
N ALA A 778 -40.60 -44.91 38.71
CA ALA A 778 -40.71 -43.71 39.55
C ALA A 778 -41.41 -43.97 40.88
N LEU A 779 -42.52 -44.72 40.88
CA LEU A 779 -43.25 -45.14 42.09
C LEU A 779 -42.39 -46.05 42.98
N VAL A 780 -41.71 -47.04 42.39
CA VAL A 780 -40.79 -47.94 43.11
C VAL A 780 -39.66 -47.16 43.78
N SER A 781 -39.02 -46.23 43.05
CA SER A 781 -37.94 -45.40 43.59
C SER A 781 -38.43 -44.49 44.72
N ALA A 782 -39.57 -43.82 44.54
CA ALA A 782 -40.14 -42.93 45.56
C ALA A 782 -40.56 -43.70 46.83
N CYS A 783 -41.17 -44.88 46.69
CA CYS A 783 -41.48 -45.78 47.79
C CYS A 783 -40.22 -46.23 48.54
N ALA A 784 -39.15 -46.59 47.82
CA ALA A 784 -37.90 -47.06 48.41
C ALA A 784 -37.14 -45.96 49.20
N ASP A 785 -37.38 -44.68 48.91
CA ASP A 785 -36.73 -43.54 49.57
C ASP A 785 -37.49 -43.05 50.83
N ILE A 786 -38.60 -43.70 51.21
CA ILE A 786 -39.36 -43.36 52.43
C ILE A 786 -38.59 -43.79 53.69
N LYS A 787 -38.26 -42.83 54.56
CA LYS A 787 -37.48 -43.07 55.79
C LYS A 787 -38.12 -44.07 56.77
N GLN A 788 -39.45 -44.10 56.88
CA GLN A 788 -40.21 -45.07 57.70
C GLN A 788 -41.00 -46.02 56.80
N PHE A 789 -40.28 -46.83 56.03
CA PHE A 789 -40.82 -47.66 54.94
C PHE A 789 -42.12 -48.39 55.30
N ASP A 790 -42.14 -49.23 56.35
CA ASP A 790 -43.31 -50.04 56.70
C ASP A 790 -44.53 -49.19 57.10
N ARG A 791 -44.34 -48.09 57.83
CA ARG A 791 -45.44 -47.16 58.18
C ARG A 791 -45.94 -46.40 56.95
N GLY A 792 -45.04 -46.03 56.04
CA GLY A 792 -45.38 -45.36 54.79
C GLY A 792 -46.16 -46.26 53.83
N MET A 793 -45.79 -47.53 53.70
CA MET A 793 -46.50 -48.50 52.84
C MET A 793 -47.94 -48.76 53.33
N ILE A 794 -48.12 -48.93 54.65
CA ILE A 794 -49.45 -49.09 55.27
C ILE A 794 -50.31 -47.84 55.00
N PHE A 795 -49.72 -46.65 55.14
CA PHE A 795 -50.42 -45.39 54.88
C PHE A 795 -50.86 -45.26 53.43
N ILE A 796 -49.95 -45.50 52.47
CA ILE A 796 -50.25 -45.41 51.03
C ILE A 796 -51.32 -46.42 50.63
N SER A 797 -51.25 -47.67 51.13
CA SER A 797 -52.28 -48.69 50.92
C SER A 797 -53.67 -48.21 51.35
N GLY A 798 -53.75 -47.43 52.44
CA GLY A 798 -54.99 -46.79 52.91
C GLY A 798 -55.56 -45.70 52.00
N THR A 799 -54.76 -45.12 51.10
CA THR A 799 -55.20 -44.09 50.13
C THR A 799 -55.78 -44.69 48.83
N VAL A 800 -55.59 -46.00 48.60
CA VAL A 800 -56.00 -46.68 47.37
C VAL A 800 -57.45 -47.17 47.46
N ARG A 801 -58.29 -46.70 46.53
CA ARG A 801 -59.73 -46.96 46.52
C ARG A 801 -60.14 -48.20 45.73
N SER A 802 -59.43 -48.53 44.66
CA SER A 802 -59.80 -49.60 43.74
C SER A 802 -58.94 -50.87 43.91
N GLU A 803 -59.57 -52.04 43.76
CA GLU A 803 -58.92 -53.35 43.92
C GLU A 803 -57.76 -53.58 42.92
N PRO A 804 -57.86 -53.19 41.62
CA PRO A 804 -56.74 -53.30 40.68
C PRO A 804 -55.53 -52.45 41.09
N ALA A 805 -55.76 -51.25 41.64
CA ALA A 805 -54.69 -50.38 42.12
C ALA A 805 -54.02 -50.93 43.39
N ARG A 806 -54.75 -51.64 44.25
CA ARG A 806 -54.16 -52.33 45.42
C ARG A 806 -53.25 -53.48 44.99
N GLN A 807 -53.67 -54.28 44.02
CA GLN A 807 -52.85 -55.37 43.47
C GLN A 807 -51.59 -54.83 42.78
N TYR A 808 -51.71 -53.74 42.02
CA TYR A 808 -50.59 -53.07 41.39
C TYR A 808 -49.62 -52.47 42.42
N PHE A 809 -50.14 -51.82 43.46
CA PHE A 809 -49.33 -51.28 44.55
C PHE A 809 -48.59 -52.37 45.32
N ALA A 810 -49.18 -53.55 45.53
CA ALA A 810 -48.48 -54.67 46.18
C ALA A 810 -47.23 -55.13 45.38
N ILE A 811 -47.27 -55.03 44.05
CA ILE A 811 -46.11 -55.32 43.19
C ILE A 811 -45.05 -54.21 43.35
N VAL A 812 -45.47 -52.94 43.33
CA VAL A 812 -44.59 -51.78 43.56
C VAL A 812 -43.91 -51.87 44.94
N GLU A 813 -44.67 -52.21 45.99
CA GLU A 813 -44.15 -52.37 47.36
C GLU A 813 -43.07 -53.45 47.43
N ARG A 814 -43.31 -54.60 46.78
CA ARG A 814 -42.35 -55.72 46.77
C ARG A 814 -41.02 -55.33 46.14
N GLU A 815 -41.06 -54.68 44.98
CA GLU A 815 -39.84 -54.21 44.29
C GLU A 815 -39.15 -53.07 45.07
N ALA A 816 -39.92 -52.13 45.62
CA ALA A 816 -39.38 -51.04 46.44
C ALA A 816 -38.70 -51.53 47.72
N ARG A 817 -39.24 -52.58 48.35
CA ARG A 817 -38.67 -53.22 49.56
C ARG A 817 -37.30 -53.82 49.26
N SER A 818 -37.15 -54.51 48.12
CA SER A 818 -35.87 -55.04 47.65
C SER A 818 -34.81 -53.94 47.51
N ILE A 819 -35.15 -52.80 46.91
CA ILE A 819 -34.24 -51.66 46.72
C ILE A 819 -33.92 -50.95 48.05
N HIS A 820 -34.92 -50.75 48.91
CA HIS A 820 -34.75 -50.13 50.23
C HIS A 820 -33.80 -50.95 51.12
N ASP A 821 -33.93 -52.28 51.10
CA ASP A 821 -33.10 -53.18 51.89
C ASP A 821 -31.67 -53.28 51.35
N GLN A 822 -31.47 -53.15 50.03
CA GLN A 822 -30.12 -53.02 49.43
C GLN A 822 -29.44 -51.68 49.78
N LYS A 823 -30.19 -50.57 49.91
CA LYS A 823 -29.66 -49.25 50.31
C LYS A 823 -29.24 -49.21 51.78
N LYS A 824 -29.82 -50.06 52.64
CA LYS A 824 -29.30 -50.34 53.98
C LYS A 824 -28.09 -51.28 53.87
N GLY A 825 -26.92 -50.73 53.56
CA GLY A 825 -25.66 -51.48 53.64
C GLY A 825 -25.53 -52.22 55.00
N PRO A 826 -24.81 -53.36 55.06
CA PRO A 826 -24.79 -54.21 56.25
C PRO A 826 -24.30 -53.40 57.45
N SER A 827 -25.08 -53.41 58.53
CA SER A 827 -24.72 -52.76 59.80
C SER A 827 -23.31 -53.21 60.23
N LEU A 828 -22.56 -52.28 60.84
CA LEU A 828 -21.17 -52.51 61.30
C LEU A 828 -20.99 -53.77 62.18
N ILE A 829 -22.07 -54.29 62.78
CA ILE A 829 -22.08 -55.46 63.66
C ILE A 829 -21.98 -56.78 62.86
N GLY A 830 -22.44 -56.81 61.61
CA GLY A 830 -22.47 -58.03 60.78
C GLY A 830 -21.12 -58.46 60.20
N ARG A 831 -20.09 -57.60 60.22
CA ARG A 831 -18.74 -57.93 59.71
C ARG A 831 -17.85 -58.66 60.73
N LEU A 832 -18.26 -58.75 62.00
CA LEU A 832 -17.47 -59.41 63.06
C LEU A 832 -17.73 -60.92 63.20
N PHE A 833 -18.74 -61.49 62.50
CA PHE A 833 -19.19 -62.87 62.74
C PHE A 833 -19.23 -63.80 61.52
N THR A 834 -18.66 -63.42 60.37
CA THR A 834 -18.53 -64.36 59.24
C THR A 834 -17.14 -64.96 59.16
N HIS A 835 -16.99 -66.15 59.75
CA HIS A 835 -15.87 -67.06 59.55
C HIS A 835 -15.74 -67.47 58.08
N ARG A 836 -14.53 -67.38 57.53
CA ARG A 836 -14.12 -68.05 56.29
C ARG A 836 -13.84 -69.52 56.59
N PRO A 837 -14.30 -70.44 55.72
CA PRO A 837 -13.53 -71.62 55.37
C PRO A 837 -13.03 -71.55 53.92
N THR A 838 -11.80 -71.97 53.76
CA THR A 838 -11.13 -72.52 52.57
C THR A 838 -11.97 -73.68 51.97
N ASP A 839 -11.91 -74.08 50.70
CA ASP A 839 -10.77 -74.32 49.80
C ASP A 839 -11.24 -74.36 48.32
N ASP A 840 -10.26 -74.12 47.45
CA ASP A 840 -9.99 -74.72 46.14
C ASP A 840 -11.09 -75.50 45.37
N SER A 841 -11.33 -75.04 44.14
CA SER A 841 -10.88 -75.66 42.88
C SER A 841 -11.92 -75.59 41.75
N GLY A 842 -11.46 -75.11 40.57
CA GLY A 842 -11.92 -75.59 39.25
C GLY A 842 -13.08 -74.87 38.57
N ASN A 843 -12.82 -73.68 38.00
CA ASN A 843 -13.00 -73.32 36.57
C ASN A 843 -12.92 -71.80 36.35
#